data_AF-A0A1B3B7J5-F1
#
_entry.id   AF-A0A1B3B7J5-F1
#
_cell.length_a   1.000
_cell.length_b   1.000
_cell.length_c   1.000
_cell.angle_alpha   90.00
_cell.angle_beta   90.00
_cell.angle_gamma   90.00
#
_symmetry.space_group_name_H-M   'P 1'
#
loop_
_entity.id
_entity.type
_entity.pdbx_description
1 polymer ?
#
loop_
_entity_poly.entity_id
_entity_poly.type
_entity_poly.pdbx_seq_one_letter_code
_entity_poly.pdbx_strand_id
1 'polypeptide(L)'
;MKELSKKLLLALSVTISSQGMAAVSQEQLAARQLEASDQDRIYISEQLDNPYSLSNMQEAFSQYNTLNKDSTLSARTILLPTHKYIRINPTDESHLIMMNDLDGDANGSIVLHDYPLDHEIVNEGDYYVNPVSETDLYHPVYTVIPVDYVMPKGLPYVVLDQLYHPTEEEYEVETLALEAAGWENEAGCPDSEIVCSEEEMVAPEEPEGPQILSTADSAEMKIAGWFGSRYRPTGYVMIQNTDTNAMEPLRQAKISIGRGIWWRYTHTDDNGRFVAPKRYRGKVRIRAKWKSNIATIRKSWNEMLGIRVSDHLMTITRSSNGKTKNIYFGDDRLWYKGTVHNGLVKYNDFAAANGINRPISGANVWVWQNGSGSASTPMFYTHRHLSTISSVAGIGQSTAWDVLINQVASFAINLLPGRLQPDMLFTGLKDFNRTSGKVSTDEIEQVVFHESAHYSHSVQAGAWNWAKLVASELSNSIAHGDSYVDGSEPSYTAAKQISLAEGWANFVEAKAMLSVNQRFRNGWSWLSPSTTRSRMNNFDMYTVPMTQTRTEFDSWFMHGIFWDIVDSDYDNYSRLRAGTTGIPISNSFSGYIRDNLLLSQSNELYPIFSLLKSDVYTACDFGQDLVSAHPVEGPKIEELFHSYGYTCIDGGNGVVKPSTPSGFYISSYSNGSNHLDWNASSGADYYQIYRSSGTSSTGTYYYHSTVNAPTTEKSVYVSSSTYFKVRACNQAGCSSFSYPRLAYYQDSSECLDGGLYKTNEPKKGNRETQKIEPVPICPV
;
A
#
# COMPACT_ATOMS: atom_id res chain seq x y z
N MET A 1 11.25 -9.51 -37.17
CA MET A 1 11.06 -8.78 -35.89
C MET A 1 10.50 -7.36 -36.07
N LYS A 2 10.94 -6.55 -37.05
CA LYS A 2 10.30 -5.24 -37.34
C LYS A 2 8.91 -5.32 -38.04
N GLU A 3 8.61 -6.38 -38.79
CA GLU A 3 7.25 -6.64 -39.31
C GLU A 3 6.26 -7.20 -38.26
N LEU A 4 6.75 -7.79 -37.17
CA LEU A 4 5.93 -8.31 -36.07
C LEU A 4 5.43 -7.19 -35.15
N SER A 5 6.24 -6.14 -34.98
CA SER A 5 5.85 -4.90 -34.26
C SER A 5 4.71 -4.14 -34.96
N LYS A 6 4.67 -4.12 -36.30
CA LYS A 6 3.56 -3.48 -37.05
C LYS A 6 2.25 -4.29 -37.02
N LYS A 7 2.33 -5.62 -36.90
CA LYS A 7 1.14 -6.46 -36.72
C LYS A 7 0.60 -6.42 -35.27
N LEU A 8 1.46 -6.15 -34.29
CA LEU A 8 1.07 -5.95 -32.88
C LEU A 8 0.25 -4.66 -32.68
N LEU A 9 0.61 -3.58 -33.38
CA LEU A 9 -0.13 -2.30 -33.33
C LEU A 9 -1.47 -2.34 -34.09
N LEU A 10 -1.61 -3.20 -35.12
CA LEU A 10 -2.89 -3.39 -35.82
C LEU A 10 -3.88 -4.29 -35.06
N ALA A 11 -3.41 -5.08 -34.09
CA ALA A 11 -4.25 -5.91 -33.24
C ALA A 11 -4.93 -5.11 -32.10
N LEU A 12 -4.41 -3.92 -31.78
CA LEU A 12 -4.99 -2.99 -30.80
C LEU A 12 -6.20 -2.22 -31.31
N SER A 13 -6.56 -2.34 -32.59
CA SER A 13 -7.77 -1.74 -33.18
C SER A 13 -8.86 -2.75 -33.55
N VAL A 14 -8.84 -3.98 -33.01
CA VAL A 14 -9.79 -5.02 -33.42
C VAL A 14 -11.12 -4.90 -32.65
N THR A 15 -12.08 -4.29 -33.35
CA THR A 15 -13.53 -4.49 -33.15
C THR A 15 -13.86 -5.95 -32.84
N ILE A 16 -14.63 -6.11 -31.77
CA ILE A 16 -15.12 -7.36 -31.18
C ILE A 16 -15.58 -8.35 -32.27
N SER A 17 -14.80 -9.42 -32.48
CA SER A 17 -15.24 -10.64 -33.15
C SER A 17 -14.76 -11.86 -32.36
N SER A 18 -15.58 -12.92 -32.34
CA SER A 18 -15.42 -14.12 -31.51
C SER A 18 -14.11 -14.90 -31.74
N GLN A 19 -13.40 -14.65 -32.85
CA GLN A 19 -12.09 -15.25 -33.12
C GLN A 19 -10.94 -14.59 -32.32
N GLY A 20 -11.09 -13.33 -31.90
CA GLY A 20 -10.09 -12.64 -31.07
C GLY A 20 -10.00 -13.22 -29.64
N MET A 21 -11.11 -13.71 -29.09
CA MET A 21 -11.14 -14.26 -27.72
C MET A 21 -10.40 -15.60 -27.58
N ALA A 22 -10.29 -16.40 -28.65
CA ALA A 22 -9.64 -17.72 -28.59
C ALA A 22 -8.10 -17.64 -28.71
N ALA A 23 -7.58 -16.62 -29.41
CA ALA A 23 -6.13 -16.40 -29.49
C ALA A 23 -5.60 -15.82 -28.17
N VAL A 24 -6.36 -14.91 -27.56
CA VAL A 24 -6.06 -14.32 -26.25
C VAL A 24 -5.97 -15.40 -25.16
N SER A 25 -6.81 -16.45 -25.19
CA SER A 25 -6.80 -17.50 -24.16
C SER A 25 -5.56 -18.43 -24.19
N GLN A 26 -5.00 -18.72 -25.36
CA GLN A 26 -3.77 -19.54 -25.44
C GLN A 26 -2.52 -18.77 -25.01
N GLU A 27 -2.44 -17.48 -25.35
CA GLU A 27 -1.34 -16.61 -24.94
C GLU A 27 -1.37 -16.33 -23.42
N GLN A 28 -2.58 -16.25 -22.84
CA GLN A 28 -2.82 -16.17 -21.39
C GLN A 28 -2.41 -17.43 -20.62
N LEU A 29 -2.71 -18.62 -21.16
CA LEU A 29 -2.25 -19.89 -20.61
C LEU A 29 -0.72 -19.98 -20.63
N ALA A 30 -0.07 -19.51 -21.70
CA ALA A 30 1.38 -19.44 -21.80
C ALA A 30 1.99 -18.45 -20.78
N ALA A 31 1.39 -17.27 -20.58
CA ALA A 31 1.85 -16.27 -19.61
C ALA A 31 1.77 -16.78 -18.15
N ARG A 32 0.66 -17.42 -17.76
CA ARG A 32 0.59 -18.05 -16.42
C ARG A 32 1.39 -19.35 -16.30
N GLN A 33 1.71 -20.05 -17.40
CA GLN A 33 2.72 -21.14 -17.37
C GLN A 33 4.14 -20.60 -17.18
N LEU A 34 4.47 -19.46 -17.79
CA LEU A 34 5.73 -18.75 -17.58
C LEU A 34 5.86 -18.18 -16.16
N GLU A 35 4.79 -17.63 -15.57
CA GLU A 35 4.83 -17.16 -14.18
C GLU A 35 4.77 -18.27 -13.14
N ALA A 36 4.06 -19.37 -13.41
CA ALA A 36 4.13 -20.57 -12.57
C ALA A 36 5.54 -21.20 -12.54
N SER A 37 6.41 -20.85 -13.50
CA SER A 37 7.82 -21.24 -13.48
C SER A 37 8.72 -20.34 -12.63
N ASP A 38 8.22 -19.19 -12.16
CA ASP A 38 8.91 -18.20 -11.31
C ASP A 38 8.40 -18.20 -9.86
N GLN A 39 7.61 -19.22 -9.48
CA GLN A 39 7.12 -19.41 -8.12
C GLN A 39 7.28 -20.86 -7.67
N ASP A 40 7.88 -21.04 -6.49
CA ASP A 40 8.01 -22.37 -5.90
C ASP A 40 6.82 -22.69 -5.00
N ARG A 41 6.23 -23.87 -5.19
CA ARG A 41 5.15 -24.34 -4.32
C ARG A 41 5.72 -24.86 -3.00
N ILE A 42 5.07 -24.48 -1.90
CA ILE A 42 5.28 -25.08 -0.58
C ILE A 42 4.72 -26.50 -0.61
N TYR A 43 5.58 -27.49 -0.40
CA TYR A 43 5.21 -28.88 -0.24
C TYR A 43 5.28 -29.25 1.25
N ILE A 44 4.19 -29.81 1.77
CA ILE A 44 4.11 -30.31 3.13
C ILE A 44 3.91 -31.83 3.12
N SER A 45 4.37 -32.50 4.17
CA SER A 45 4.22 -33.95 4.38
C SER A 45 2.78 -34.35 4.70
N GLU A 46 2.57 -35.62 5.06
CA GLU A 46 1.38 -36.03 5.80
C GLU A 46 1.30 -35.33 7.17
N GLN A 47 0.09 -35.32 7.75
CA GLN A 47 -0.14 -34.70 9.06
C GLN A 47 0.66 -35.45 10.13
N LEU A 48 1.46 -34.71 10.88
CA LEU A 48 2.23 -35.25 12.00
C LEU A 48 1.43 -35.14 13.29
N ASP A 49 1.74 -36.03 14.24
CA ASP A 49 1.24 -35.84 15.58
C ASP A 49 1.79 -34.53 16.16
N ASN A 50 0.95 -33.78 16.88
CA ASN A 50 1.34 -32.46 17.37
C ASN A 50 2.04 -32.61 18.73
N PRO A 51 3.37 -32.37 18.82
CA PRO A 51 4.10 -32.55 20.07
C PRO A 51 3.62 -31.61 21.18
N TYR A 52 3.02 -30.48 20.82
CA TYR A 52 2.54 -29.49 21.77
C TYR A 52 1.06 -29.67 22.15
N SER A 53 0.39 -30.72 21.65
CA SER A 53 -0.96 -31.05 22.10
C SER A 53 -0.96 -31.26 23.62
N LEU A 54 -2.05 -30.89 24.28
CA LEU A 54 -2.13 -31.02 25.74
C LEU A 54 -1.91 -32.47 26.19
N SER A 55 -2.39 -33.44 25.41
CA SER A 55 -2.21 -34.87 25.67
C SER A 55 -0.75 -35.27 25.57
N ASN A 56 -0.08 -34.95 24.46
CA ASN A 56 1.30 -35.37 24.22
C ASN A 56 2.27 -34.71 25.19
N MET A 57 2.04 -33.43 25.53
CA MET A 57 2.81 -32.77 26.58
C MET A 57 2.56 -33.40 27.95
N GLN A 58 1.32 -33.77 28.29
CA GLN A 58 1.00 -34.44 29.55
C GLN A 58 1.70 -35.82 29.65
N GLU A 59 1.77 -36.56 28.56
CA GLU A 59 2.51 -37.82 28.46
C GLU A 59 4.01 -37.60 28.63
N ALA A 60 4.59 -36.62 27.93
CA ALA A 60 6.00 -36.27 28.06
C ALA A 60 6.37 -35.85 29.50
N PHE A 61 5.53 -35.04 30.17
CA PHE A 61 5.72 -34.68 31.59
C PHE A 61 5.67 -35.92 32.48
N SER A 62 4.75 -36.86 32.21
CA SER A 62 4.61 -38.08 33.00
C SER A 62 5.82 -39.00 32.84
N GLN A 63 6.32 -39.15 31.61
CA GLN A 63 7.54 -39.89 31.32
C GLN A 63 8.75 -39.24 32.00
N TYR A 64 8.91 -37.93 31.84
CA TYR A 64 9.98 -37.17 32.46
C TYR A 64 9.99 -37.31 33.99
N ASN A 65 8.84 -37.14 34.65
CA ASN A 65 8.72 -37.27 36.11
C ASN A 65 8.96 -38.71 36.61
N THR A 66 8.70 -39.71 35.76
CA THR A 66 8.99 -41.12 36.07
C THR A 66 10.49 -41.38 36.05
N LEU A 67 11.21 -40.79 35.09
CA LEU A 67 12.66 -40.89 34.95
C LEU A 67 13.39 -40.06 36.01
N ASN A 68 12.88 -38.86 36.32
CA ASN A 68 13.56 -37.84 37.13
C ASN A 68 12.75 -37.48 38.38
N LYS A 69 12.66 -38.43 39.33
CA LYS A 69 11.82 -38.31 40.54
C LYS A 69 12.19 -37.13 41.46
N ASP A 70 13.45 -36.70 41.44
CA ASP A 70 13.95 -35.59 42.24
C ASP A 70 13.91 -34.24 41.50
N SER A 71 13.36 -34.20 40.28
CA SER A 71 13.23 -32.97 39.49
C SER A 71 12.27 -31.97 40.15
N THR A 72 12.56 -30.68 39.99
CA THR A 72 11.66 -29.58 40.41
C THR A 72 10.34 -29.58 39.66
N LEU A 73 10.25 -30.28 38.52
CA LEU A 73 9.03 -30.42 37.70
C LEU A 73 8.11 -31.55 38.18
N SER A 74 8.57 -32.43 39.09
CA SER A 74 7.82 -33.58 39.60
C SER A 74 6.47 -33.23 40.26
N ALA A 75 6.34 -32.00 40.78
CA ALA A 75 5.10 -31.50 41.36
C ALA A 75 4.01 -31.16 40.32
N ARG A 76 4.38 -31.00 39.04
CA ARG A 76 3.43 -30.72 37.95
C ARG A 76 2.87 -32.02 37.39
N THR A 77 1.73 -32.42 37.92
CA THR A 77 1.02 -33.64 37.52
C THR A 77 -0.12 -33.39 36.55
N ILE A 78 -0.68 -32.17 36.50
CA ILE A 78 -1.79 -31.80 35.61
C ILE A 78 -1.44 -30.51 34.87
N LEU A 79 -1.46 -30.56 33.55
CA LEU A 79 -1.27 -29.42 32.67
C LEU A 79 -2.61 -28.76 32.31
N LEU A 80 -2.59 -27.43 32.16
CA LEU A 80 -3.70 -26.66 31.62
C LEU A 80 -3.30 -26.07 30.26
N PRO A 81 -4.23 -25.96 29.30
CA PRO A 81 -3.91 -25.39 28.00
C PRO A 81 -3.50 -23.92 28.14
N THR A 82 -2.44 -23.56 27.41
CA THR A 82 -1.91 -22.19 27.36
C THR A 82 -2.27 -21.48 26.06
N HIS A 83 -2.41 -22.25 24.97
CA HIS A 83 -2.71 -21.75 23.63
C HIS A 83 -3.72 -22.66 22.93
N LYS A 84 -4.27 -22.18 21.82
CA LYS A 84 -5.16 -22.90 20.91
C LYS A 84 -4.54 -22.88 19.52
N TYR A 85 -4.43 -24.04 18.89
CA TYR A 85 -4.20 -24.12 17.45
C TYR A 85 -5.53 -23.95 16.74
N ILE A 86 -5.66 -22.94 15.88
CA ILE A 86 -6.93 -22.62 15.23
C ILE A 86 -6.80 -22.57 13.71
N ARG A 87 -7.92 -22.88 13.05
CA ARG A 87 -8.15 -22.65 11.63
C ARG A 87 -9.25 -21.63 11.45
N ILE A 88 -8.93 -20.49 10.85
CA ILE A 88 -9.89 -19.45 10.46
C ILE A 88 -10.42 -19.78 9.07
N ASN A 89 -11.73 -19.72 8.89
CA ASN A 89 -12.42 -20.11 7.66
C ASN A 89 -13.15 -18.90 7.05
N PRO A 90 -12.44 -17.96 6.39
CA PRO A 90 -13.08 -16.79 5.81
C PRO A 90 -14.15 -17.21 4.78
N THR A 91 -15.14 -16.35 4.58
CA THR A 91 -16.29 -16.63 3.67
C THR A 91 -16.71 -15.41 2.87
N ASP A 92 -16.24 -14.22 3.25
CA ASP A 92 -16.59 -12.95 2.63
C ASP A 92 -15.46 -11.92 2.83
N GLU A 93 -15.61 -10.77 2.17
CA GLU A 93 -14.63 -9.69 2.23
C GLU A 93 -14.42 -9.14 3.65
N SER A 94 -15.45 -9.12 4.50
CA SER A 94 -15.34 -8.59 5.86
C SER A 94 -14.40 -9.44 6.72
N HIS A 95 -14.43 -10.77 6.55
CA HIS A 95 -13.49 -11.68 7.23
C HIS A 95 -12.05 -11.42 6.83
N LEU A 96 -11.82 -11.11 5.55
CA LEU A 96 -10.48 -10.84 5.02
C LEU A 96 -9.97 -9.43 5.32
N ILE A 97 -10.85 -8.49 5.71
CA ILE A 97 -10.47 -7.23 6.36
C ILE A 97 -10.06 -7.51 7.81
N MET A 98 -10.88 -8.23 8.59
CA MET A 98 -10.54 -8.56 9.98
C MET A 98 -9.21 -9.33 10.09
N MET A 99 -8.98 -10.30 9.19
CA MET A 99 -7.72 -11.03 9.13
C MET A 99 -6.53 -10.15 8.74
N ASN A 100 -6.73 -9.15 7.89
CA ASN A 100 -5.68 -8.19 7.56
C ASN A 100 -5.22 -7.41 8.80
N ASP A 101 -6.15 -7.04 9.68
CA ASP A 101 -5.86 -6.34 10.93
C ASP A 101 -5.16 -7.26 11.95
N LEU A 102 -5.58 -8.53 12.04
CA LEU A 102 -4.91 -9.54 12.86
C LEU A 102 -3.44 -9.75 12.45
N ASP A 103 -3.16 -9.70 11.15
CA ASP A 103 -1.82 -9.82 10.56
C ASP A 103 -1.15 -8.43 10.30
N GLY A 104 -1.61 -7.39 11.01
CA GLY A 104 -1.06 -6.02 10.93
C GLY A 104 0.25 -5.84 11.72
N ASP A 105 0.70 -4.59 11.87
CA ASP A 105 1.90 -4.22 12.64
C ASP A 105 1.59 -3.73 14.06
N ALA A 106 0.37 -3.97 14.53
CA ALA A 106 -0.06 -3.55 15.86
C ALA A 106 0.49 -4.48 16.97
N ASN A 107 0.54 -3.97 18.20
CA ASN A 107 0.88 -4.80 19.35
C ASN A 107 -0.20 -5.88 19.54
N GLY A 108 0.20 -7.15 19.60
CA GLY A 108 -0.72 -8.29 19.67
C GLY A 108 -1.11 -8.90 18.33
N SER A 109 -0.52 -8.45 17.21
CA SER A 109 -0.69 -9.11 15.91
C SER A 109 -0.18 -10.55 15.93
N ILE A 110 -0.88 -11.42 15.22
CA ILE A 110 -0.64 -12.87 15.20
C ILE A 110 -0.18 -13.31 13.81
N VAL A 111 0.64 -14.36 13.76
CA VAL A 111 1.17 -14.85 12.49
C VAL A 111 0.14 -15.77 11.83
N LEU A 112 -0.38 -15.35 10.68
CA LEU A 112 -1.31 -16.15 9.87
C LEU A 112 -0.56 -16.90 8.77
N HIS A 113 -0.78 -18.21 8.70
CA HIS A 113 -0.22 -19.14 7.70
C HIS A 113 -1.30 -19.62 6.73
N ASP A 114 -0.95 -19.89 5.48
CA ASP A 114 -1.84 -20.46 4.45
C ASP A 114 -1.83 -21.98 4.41
N TYR A 115 -0.89 -22.62 5.11
CA TYR A 115 -0.78 -24.06 5.26
C TYR A 115 -1.01 -24.49 6.72
N PRO A 116 -1.50 -25.73 6.95
CA PRO A 116 -1.54 -26.32 8.29
C PRO A 116 -0.13 -26.43 8.89
N LEU A 117 0.00 -26.08 10.17
CA LEU A 117 1.29 -26.01 10.88
C LEU A 117 1.75 -27.34 11.51
N ASP A 118 0.89 -28.35 11.47
CA ASP A 118 1.05 -29.71 12.00
C ASP A 118 1.57 -30.69 10.94
N HIS A 119 2.40 -30.18 10.03
CA HIS A 119 3.04 -30.96 8.96
C HIS A 119 4.51 -30.54 8.83
N GLU A 120 5.37 -31.42 8.35
CA GLU A 120 6.73 -31.07 7.97
C GLU A 120 6.73 -30.31 6.65
N ILE A 121 7.50 -29.22 6.58
CA ILE A 121 7.73 -28.48 5.33
C ILE A 121 8.84 -29.21 4.57
N VAL A 122 8.44 -29.97 3.55
CA VAL A 122 9.34 -30.75 2.69
C VAL A 122 10.11 -29.83 1.73
N ASN A 123 9.43 -28.82 1.19
CA ASN A 123 10.03 -27.82 0.34
C ASN A 123 9.59 -26.42 0.77
N GLU A 124 10.56 -25.55 0.99
CA GLU A 124 10.29 -24.12 1.12
C GLU A 124 9.82 -23.57 -0.23
N GLY A 125 8.86 -22.66 -0.18
CA GLY A 125 8.32 -22.03 -1.37
C GLY A 125 7.59 -20.73 -1.05
N ASP A 126 6.98 -20.18 -2.09
CA ASP A 126 6.32 -18.89 -2.11
C ASP A 126 4.81 -18.99 -1.80
N TYR A 127 4.18 -20.10 -2.18
CA TYR A 127 2.73 -20.29 -2.00
C TYR A 127 2.36 -21.73 -1.66
N TYR A 128 1.32 -21.91 -0.83
CA TYR A 128 0.73 -23.24 -0.58
C TYR A 128 -0.51 -23.50 -1.45
N VAL A 129 -1.44 -22.55 -1.48
CA VAL A 129 -2.64 -22.56 -2.35
C VAL A 129 -2.40 -21.60 -3.51
N ASN A 130 -2.67 -22.04 -4.74
CA ASN A 130 -2.71 -21.19 -5.92
C ASN A 130 -4.18 -20.82 -6.22
N PRO A 131 -4.64 -19.61 -5.84
CA PRO A 131 -6.01 -19.19 -6.10
C PRO A 131 -6.21 -18.93 -7.60
N VAL A 132 -7.18 -19.61 -8.20
CA VAL A 132 -7.50 -19.50 -9.63
C VAL A 132 -8.82 -18.75 -9.89
N SER A 133 -9.60 -18.45 -8.84
CA SER A 133 -10.91 -17.80 -8.92
C SER A 133 -11.27 -17.00 -7.64
N GLU A 134 -12.35 -16.20 -7.68
CA GLU A 134 -12.80 -15.39 -6.51
C GLU A 134 -13.22 -16.27 -5.31
N THR A 135 -13.71 -17.48 -5.60
CA THR A 135 -14.05 -18.45 -4.55
C THR A 135 -12.82 -18.99 -3.82
N ASP A 136 -11.64 -18.96 -4.46
CA ASP A 136 -10.39 -19.42 -3.85
C ASP A 136 -9.76 -18.37 -2.92
N LEU A 137 -10.22 -17.11 -2.96
CA LEU A 137 -9.71 -16.05 -2.07
C LEU A 137 -10.04 -16.33 -0.59
N TYR A 138 -11.11 -17.10 -0.34
CA TYR A 138 -11.63 -17.42 0.99
C TYR A 138 -11.08 -18.77 1.51
N HIS A 139 -9.81 -19.05 1.26
CA HIS A 139 -9.18 -20.28 1.73
C HIS A 139 -8.89 -20.23 3.25
N PRO A 140 -8.83 -21.39 3.93
CA PRO A 140 -8.51 -21.43 5.35
C PRO A 140 -7.12 -20.87 5.66
N VAL A 141 -6.98 -20.26 6.84
CA VAL A 141 -5.68 -19.87 7.40
C VAL A 141 -5.50 -20.43 8.80
N TYR A 142 -4.25 -20.64 9.16
CA TYR A 142 -3.84 -21.35 10.37
C TYR A 142 -3.00 -20.44 11.26
N THR A 143 -3.20 -20.52 12.56
CA THR A 143 -2.44 -19.74 13.54
C THR A 143 -2.56 -20.33 14.94
N VAL A 144 -1.71 -19.87 15.86
CA VAL A 144 -1.72 -20.23 17.28
C VAL A 144 -1.98 -18.98 18.11
N ILE A 145 -2.99 -19.03 18.98
CA ILE A 145 -3.39 -17.91 19.83
C ILE A 145 -3.39 -18.32 21.32
N PRO A 146 -3.11 -17.40 22.26
CA PRO A 146 -3.33 -17.62 23.69
C PRO A 146 -4.78 -18.03 24.01
N VAL A 147 -5.00 -18.80 25.08
CA VAL A 147 -6.35 -19.25 25.46
C VAL A 147 -7.32 -18.11 25.76
N ASP A 148 -6.80 -16.99 26.25
CA ASP A 148 -7.51 -15.75 26.60
C ASP A 148 -7.59 -14.73 25.45
N TYR A 149 -7.03 -15.05 24.28
CA TYR A 149 -7.10 -14.18 23.11
C TYR A 149 -8.55 -14.02 22.61
N VAL A 150 -8.99 -12.78 22.47
CA VAL A 150 -10.34 -12.44 22.02
C VAL A 150 -10.35 -12.25 20.51
N MET A 151 -10.94 -13.20 19.78
CA MET A 151 -11.10 -13.09 18.33
C MET A 151 -12.11 -12.01 17.93
N PRO A 152 -11.92 -11.33 16.78
CA PRO A 152 -12.89 -10.39 16.24
C PRO A 152 -14.28 -11.01 16.12
N LYS A 153 -15.30 -10.29 16.59
CA LYS A 153 -16.69 -10.77 16.54
C LYS A 153 -17.13 -10.97 15.09
N GLY A 154 -17.60 -12.18 14.78
CA GLY A 154 -18.08 -12.54 13.46
C GLY A 154 -17.08 -13.30 12.61
N LEU A 155 -15.78 -13.33 12.97
CA LEU A 155 -14.77 -14.09 12.23
C LEU A 155 -14.87 -15.59 12.56
N PRO A 156 -15.29 -16.46 11.63
CA PRO A 156 -15.43 -17.90 11.87
C PRO A 156 -14.08 -18.59 12.02
N TYR A 157 -13.93 -19.39 13.09
CA TYR A 157 -12.76 -20.23 13.29
C TYR A 157 -13.14 -21.53 14.00
N VAL A 158 -12.28 -22.55 13.85
CA VAL A 158 -12.36 -23.84 14.53
C VAL A 158 -11.09 -24.03 15.34
N VAL A 159 -11.23 -24.51 16.58
CA VAL A 159 -10.09 -24.96 17.38
C VAL A 159 -9.72 -26.37 16.92
N LEU A 160 -8.52 -26.51 16.38
CA LEU A 160 -7.98 -27.80 15.94
C LEU A 160 -7.40 -28.58 17.11
N ASP A 161 -6.70 -27.88 18.03
CA ASP A 161 -6.05 -28.52 19.17
C ASP A 161 -5.87 -27.54 20.35
N GLN A 162 -5.86 -28.08 21.57
CA GLN A 162 -5.51 -27.38 22.80
C GLN A 162 -4.02 -27.60 23.10
N LEU A 163 -3.26 -26.52 23.24
CA LEU A 163 -1.80 -26.59 23.29
C LEU A 163 -1.23 -26.22 24.65
N TYR A 164 -0.13 -26.86 25.01
CA TYR A 164 0.75 -26.42 26.09
C TYR A 164 2.06 -25.87 25.49
N HIS A 165 2.40 -24.61 25.81
CA HIS A 165 3.64 -23.97 25.38
C HIS A 165 4.67 -24.11 26.52
N PRO A 166 5.70 -24.95 26.36
CA PRO A 166 6.66 -25.21 27.42
C PRO A 166 7.48 -23.95 27.78
N THR A 167 7.82 -23.80 29.06
CA THR A 167 8.69 -22.71 29.54
C THR A 167 10.16 -22.93 29.15
N GLU A 168 11.06 -22.04 29.57
CA GLU A 168 12.51 -22.27 29.38
C GLU A 168 13.06 -23.42 30.21
N GLU A 169 12.46 -23.70 31.36
CA GLU A 169 12.90 -24.73 32.31
C GLU A 169 12.39 -26.13 31.92
N GLU A 170 11.31 -26.22 31.14
CA GLU A 170 10.66 -27.49 30.74
C GLU A 170 11.24 -28.07 29.45
N TYR A 171 12.50 -27.76 29.14
CA TYR A 171 13.07 -28.08 27.85
C TYR A 171 13.21 -29.59 27.60
N GLU A 172 13.49 -30.36 28.65
CA GLU A 172 13.70 -31.82 28.55
C GLU A 172 12.37 -32.49 28.21
N VAL A 173 11.28 -31.95 28.76
CA VAL A 173 9.93 -32.38 28.45
C VAL A 173 9.53 -32.02 27.02
N GLU A 174 9.83 -30.78 26.58
CA GLU A 174 9.62 -30.37 25.18
C GLU A 174 10.36 -31.31 24.21
N THR A 175 11.59 -31.71 24.55
CA THR A 175 12.40 -32.65 23.76
C THR A 175 11.73 -34.03 23.68
N LEU A 176 11.30 -34.61 24.80
CA LEU A 176 10.61 -35.90 24.81
C LEU A 176 9.34 -35.89 23.97
N ALA A 177 8.56 -34.79 24.04
CA ALA A 177 7.35 -34.65 23.24
C ALA A 177 7.65 -34.57 21.73
N LEU A 178 8.71 -33.86 21.34
CA LEU A 178 9.14 -33.75 19.95
C LEU A 178 9.59 -35.09 19.36
N GLU A 179 10.36 -35.86 20.13
CA GLU A 179 10.83 -37.19 19.74
C GLU A 179 9.65 -38.16 19.60
N ALA A 180 8.75 -38.20 20.58
CA ALA A 180 7.56 -39.05 20.54
C ALA A 180 6.64 -38.75 19.34
N ALA A 181 6.61 -37.50 18.90
CA ALA A 181 5.79 -37.06 17.77
C ALA A 181 6.47 -37.22 16.39
N GLY A 182 7.74 -37.63 16.32
CA GLY A 182 8.49 -37.74 15.06
C GLY A 182 8.97 -36.39 14.48
N TRP A 183 9.21 -35.39 15.34
CA TRP A 183 9.67 -34.05 14.96
C TRP A 183 11.19 -33.87 15.15
N GLU A 184 11.98 -34.94 15.14
CA GLU A 184 13.43 -34.89 15.38
C GLU A 184 14.18 -33.91 14.45
N ASN A 185 13.80 -33.84 13.18
CA ASN A 185 14.40 -32.93 12.19
C ASN A 185 14.21 -31.45 12.52
N GLU A 186 13.08 -31.10 13.13
CA GLU A 186 12.77 -29.75 13.59
C GLU A 186 13.51 -29.44 14.90
N ALA A 187 13.68 -30.43 15.77
CA ALA A 187 14.40 -30.29 17.05
C ALA A 187 15.92 -30.05 16.87
N GLY A 188 16.46 -30.53 15.75
CA GLY A 188 17.78 -30.21 15.22
C GLY A 188 18.89 -31.08 15.81
N CYS A 189 19.32 -32.10 15.07
CA CYS A 189 20.71 -32.58 15.15
C CYS A 189 21.64 -31.44 14.70
N PRO A 190 22.76 -31.15 15.40
CA PRO A 190 23.78 -30.24 14.89
C PRO A 190 24.34 -30.75 13.56
N ASP A 191 24.57 -29.86 12.58
CA ASP A 191 25.16 -30.16 11.26
C ASP A 191 26.63 -30.66 11.31
N SER A 192 27.13 -31.13 12.45
CA SER A 192 28.42 -31.80 12.55
C SER A 192 28.18 -33.30 12.41
N GLU A 193 28.77 -33.92 11.39
CA GLU A 193 29.18 -35.33 11.10
C GLU A 193 28.93 -36.49 12.10
N ILE A 194 28.19 -36.31 13.18
CA ILE A 194 27.61 -37.37 14.00
C ILE A 194 26.35 -37.79 13.26
N VAL A 195 26.53 -38.80 12.43
CA VAL A 195 25.50 -39.51 11.70
C VAL A 195 24.34 -39.80 12.66
N CYS A 196 23.18 -39.15 12.45
CA CYS A 196 21.92 -39.53 13.09
C CYS A 196 21.35 -40.76 12.33
N SER A 197 22.14 -41.84 12.23
CA SER A 197 21.70 -43.14 11.68
C SER A 197 21.76 -44.21 12.75
N GLU A 198 20.84 -45.16 12.61
CA GLU A 198 20.67 -46.34 13.47
C GLU A 198 21.89 -47.31 13.44
N GLU A 199 22.95 -47.02 12.68
CA GLU A 199 23.96 -48.02 12.29
C GLU A 199 25.17 -48.18 13.22
N GLU A 200 25.36 -47.38 14.27
CA GLU A 200 26.44 -47.60 15.24
C GLU A 200 25.95 -48.29 16.52
N MET A 201 25.18 -49.36 16.35
CA MET A 201 25.03 -50.44 17.34
C MET A 201 26.21 -51.42 17.22
N VAL A 202 27.45 -50.93 17.34
CA VAL A 202 28.57 -51.82 17.67
C VAL A 202 28.55 -51.99 19.18
N ALA A 203 28.02 -53.14 19.62
CA ALA A 203 28.17 -53.59 20.99
C ALA A 203 29.67 -53.50 21.37
N PRO A 204 30.05 -52.77 22.43
CA PRO A 204 31.43 -52.76 22.85
C PRO A 204 31.78 -54.18 23.29
N GLU A 205 32.82 -54.76 22.66
CA GLU A 205 33.52 -55.90 23.26
C GLU A 205 33.88 -55.52 24.70
N GLU A 206 33.53 -56.41 25.62
CA GLU A 206 33.61 -56.21 27.06
C GLU A 206 34.97 -55.63 27.51
N PRO A 207 35.00 -54.52 28.26
CA PRO A 207 36.06 -54.28 29.22
C PRO A 207 35.61 -54.81 30.59
N GLU A 208 36.40 -55.73 31.13
CA GLU A 208 36.29 -56.21 32.50
C GLU A 208 36.30 -55.05 33.50
N GLY A 209 35.21 -54.88 34.27
CA GLY A 209 35.20 -54.06 35.47
C GLY A 209 33.83 -53.44 35.81
N PRO A 210 33.33 -53.56 37.06
CA PRO A 210 32.03 -53.02 37.43
C PRO A 210 32.16 -51.52 37.73
N GLN A 211 32.00 -50.68 36.71
CA GLN A 211 31.61 -49.28 36.91
C GLN A 211 30.08 -49.25 36.80
N ILE A 212 29.41 -49.19 37.95
CA ILE A 212 27.96 -48.95 38.04
C ILE A 212 27.74 -47.48 37.64
N LEU A 213 27.68 -47.23 36.34
CA LEU A 213 27.02 -46.04 35.80
C LEU A 213 25.54 -46.40 35.71
N SER A 214 24.70 -45.68 36.44
CA SER A 214 23.27 -45.95 36.44
C SER A 214 22.74 -45.77 35.00
N THR A 215 21.81 -46.63 34.58
CA THR A 215 21.16 -46.50 33.26
C THR A 215 20.46 -45.14 33.07
N ALA A 216 20.15 -44.45 34.18
CA ALA A 216 19.61 -43.09 34.19
C ALA A 216 20.63 -42.03 33.73
N ASP A 217 21.89 -42.07 34.20
CA ASP A 217 22.94 -41.12 33.80
C ASP A 217 23.23 -41.18 32.28
N SER A 218 23.13 -42.38 31.69
CA SER A 218 23.34 -42.57 30.25
C SER A 218 22.19 -42.05 29.39
N ALA A 219 20.96 -42.05 29.91
CA ALA A 219 19.78 -41.52 29.23
C ALA A 219 19.70 -39.99 29.36
N GLU A 220 19.99 -39.44 30.55
CA GLU A 220 20.11 -38.00 30.77
C GLU A 220 21.22 -37.36 29.91
N MET A 221 22.40 -37.99 29.85
CA MET A 221 23.53 -37.50 29.04
C MET A 221 23.28 -37.65 27.52
N LYS A 222 22.43 -38.60 27.09
CA LYS A 222 22.02 -38.77 25.68
C LYS A 222 20.98 -37.72 25.24
N ILE A 223 19.95 -37.47 26.05
CA ILE A 223 18.87 -36.50 25.74
C ILE A 223 19.40 -35.06 25.76
N ALA A 224 20.29 -34.72 26.71
CA ALA A 224 20.89 -33.39 26.80
C ALA A 224 21.96 -33.11 25.72
N GLY A 225 22.64 -34.15 25.24
CA GLY A 225 23.69 -34.05 24.21
C GLY A 225 23.16 -34.01 22.77
N TRP A 226 21.99 -34.60 22.50
CA TRP A 226 21.39 -34.67 21.16
C TRP A 226 20.77 -33.36 20.67
N PHE A 227 20.27 -32.51 21.57
CA PHE A 227 19.51 -31.32 21.19
C PHE A 227 20.22 -30.03 21.60
N GLY A 228 20.62 -29.24 20.60
CA GLY A 228 21.37 -28.00 20.81
C GLY A 228 20.68 -27.00 21.75
N SER A 229 21.48 -26.30 22.56
CA SER A 229 20.97 -25.31 23.52
C SER A 229 20.24 -24.14 22.84
N ARG A 230 19.21 -23.60 23.53
CA ARG A 230 18.40 -22.47 23.02
C ARG A 230 19.30 -21.28 22.66
N TYR A 231 19.04 -20.67 21.51
CA TYR A 231 19.69 -19.44 21.07
C TYR A 231 18.63 -18.42 20.67
N ARG A 232 18.98 -17.13 20.67
CA ARG A 232 18.10 -16.08 20.13
C ARG A 232 18.53 -15.84 18.68
N PRO A 233 17.72 -16.25 17.69
CA PRO A 233 18.05 -16.01 16.30
C PRO A 233 18.23 -14.52 16.02
N THR A 234 19.30 -14.21 15.33
CA THR A 234 19.64 -12.88 14.84
C THR A 234 20.27 -13.02 13.47
N GLY A 235 20.20 -11.97 12.67
CA GLY A 235 20.84 -11.95 11.37
C GLY A 235 20.63 -10.62 10.69
N TYR A 236 21.11 -10.55 9.45
CA TYR A 236 20.99 -9.37 8.61
C TYR A 236 20.33 -9.75 7.28
N VAL A 237 19.52 -8.86 6.75
CA VAL A 237 18.98 -8.97 5.39
C VAL A 237 19.47 -7.76 4.61
N MET A 238 20.24 -8.03 3.56
CA MET A 238 20.84 -7.03 2.70
C MET A 238 20.36 -7.26 1.27
N ILE A 239 20.23 -6.19 0.50
CA ILE A 239 19.83 -6.19 -0.91
C ILE A 239 20.87 -5.48 -1.76
N GLN A 240 21.19 -6.05 -2.93
CA GLN A 240 22.15 -5.47 -3.84
C GLN A 240 21.58 -4.23 -4.53
N ASN A 241 22.26 -3.09 -4.41
CA ASN A 241 22.06 -1.97 -5.32
C ASN A 241 22.84 -2.25 -6.61
N THR A 242 22.15 -2.33 -7.75
CA THR A 242 22.76 -2.75 -9.01
C THR A 242 23.62 -1.68 -9.67
N ASP A 243 23.42 -0.41 -9.31
CA ASP A 243 24.20 0.72 -9.82
C ASP A 243 25.53 0.89 -9.08
N THR A 244 25.53 0.76 -7.75
CA THR A 244 26.75 0.85 -6.94
C THR A 244 27.44 -0.50 -6.74
N ASN A 245 26.73 -1.61 -7.04
CA ASN A 245 27.09 -2.99 -6.69
C ASN A 245 27.28 -3.23 -5.18
N ALA A 246 26.90 -2.27 -4.33
CA ALA A 246 26.97 -2.40 -2.88
C ALA A 246 25.76 -3.18 -2.34
N MET A 247 25.94 -3.80 -1.18
CA MET A 247 24.84 -4.38 -0.42
C MET A 247 24.27 -3.32 0.52
N GLU A 248 23.02 -2.94 0.30
CA GLU A 248 22.25 -2.02 1.15
C GLU A 248 21.39 -2.82 2.15
N PRO A 249 21.10 -2.29 3.34
CA PRO A 249 20.21 -2.96 4.28
C PRO A 249 18.77 -3.02 3.73
N LEU A 250 18.07 -4.14 3.91
CA LEU A 250 16.61 -4.17 3.75
C LEU A 250 15.98 -3.55 5.02
N ARG A 251 15.57 -2.28 4.94
CA ARG A 251 15.22 -1.48 6.12
C ARG A 251 13.77 -1.68 6.53
N GLN A 252 13.51 -1.77 7.83
CA GLN A 252 12.15 -1.74 8.41
C GLN A 252 11.19 -2.80 7.83
N ALA A 253 11.73 -3.91 7.31
CA ALA A 253 10.94 -4.98 6.74
C ALA A 253 10.38 -5.87 7.85
N LYS A 254 9.09 -6.19 7.75
CA LYS A 254 8.44 -7.14 8.65
C LYS A 254 8.91 -8.56 8.37
N ILE A 255 9.40 -9.22 9.42
CA ILE A 255 9.92 -10.58 9.40
C ILE A 255 9.03 -11.47 10.25
N SER A 256 8.57 -12.59 9.69
CA SER A 256 8.06 -13.70 10.49
C SER A 256 9.18 -14.68 10.80
N ILE A 257 9.26 -15.05 12.07
CA ILE A 257 10.26 -15.98 12.58
C ILE A 257 9.59 -17.08 13.40
N GLY A 258 9.91 -18.33 13.10
CA GLY A 258 9.31 -19.43 13.82
C GLY A 258 9.90 -20.80 13.53
N ARG A 259 9.43 -21.75 14.33
CA ARG A 259 9.71 -23.18 14.24
C ARG A 259 8.42 -23.92 14.53
N GLY A 260 8.10 -24.92 13.71
CA GLY A 260 6.85 -25.66 13.84
C GLY A 260 5.63 -24.76 13.85
N ILE A 261 4.80 -24.91 14.88
CA ILE A 261 3.60 -24.09 15.10
C ILE A 261 3.89 -22.72 15.75
N TRP A 262 5.12 -22.48 16.24
CA TRP A 262 5.46 -21.33 17.07
C TRP A 262 6.11 -20.19 16.27
N TRP A 263 5.28 -19.26 15.80
CA TRP A 263 5.71 -18.10 15.01
C TRP A 263 5.49 -16.76 15.73
N ARG A 264 6.36 -15.80 15.42
CA ARG A 264 6.32 -14.42 15.92
C ARG A 264 6.76 -13.44 14.84
N TYR A 265 6.38 -12.18 15.02
CA TYR A 265 6.90 -11.08 14.22
C TYR A 265 8.11 -10.42 14.87
N THR A 266 8.98 -9.90 14.01
CA THR A 266 10.03 -8.94 14.32
C THR A 266 10.24 -8.07 13.07
N HIS A 267 11.13 -7.10 13.14
CA HIS A 267 11.44 -6.21 12.02
C HIS A 267 12.95 -6.12 11.83
N THR A 268 13.38 -5.82 10.62
CA THR A 268 14.74 -5.35 10.40
C THR A 268 14.88 -3.90 10.86
N ASP A 269 16.00 -3.55 11.48
CA ASP A 269 16.34 -2.15 11.75
C ASP A 269 16.88 -1.44 10.49
N ASP A 270 17.31 -0.18 10.63
CA ASP A 270 17.89 0.58 9.51
C ASP A 270 19.22 0.01 8.99
N ASN A 271 19.85 -0.91 9.73
CA ASN A 271 21.04 -1.67 9.30
C ASN A 271 20.67 -3.05 8.73
N GLY A 272 19.39 -3.34 8.53
CA GLY A 272 18.91 -4.63 8.00
C GLY A 272 18.96 -5.75 9.03
N ARG A 273 19.24 -5.45 10.30
CA ARG A 273 19.39 -6.45 11.36
C ARG A 273 18.03 -6.82 11.94
N PHE A 274 17.73 -8.11 12.04
CA PHE A 274 16.58 -8.61 12.80
C PHE A 274 17.03 -9.34 14.07
N VAL A 275 16.18 -9.29 15.10
CA VAL A 275 16.37 -10.02 16.36
C VAL A 275 15.07 -10.70 16.74
N ALA A 276 15.15 -12.00 17.03
CA ALA A 276 14.00 -12.78 17.47
C ALA A 276 13.49 -12.31 18.84
N PRO A 277 12.16 -12.21 19.04
CA PRO A 277 11.60 -11.79 20.31
C PRO A 277 11.83 -12.82 21.43
N LYS A 278 11.98 -14.11 21.08
CA LYS A 278 12.28 -15.20 22.01
C LYS A 278 13.46 -16.06 21.56
N ARG A 279 13.89 -16.96 22.44
CA ARG A 279 14.88 -18.00 22.13
C ARG A 279 14.19 -19.23 21.54
N TYR A 280 14.91 -19.92 20.66
CA TYR A 280 14.46 -21.13 19.96
C TYR A 280 15.54 -22.22 20.05
N ARG A 281 15.16 -23.47 19.77
CA ARG A 281 16.07 -24.59 19.52
C ARG A 281 16.00 -25.01 18.05
N GLY A 282 17.03 -25.71 17.59
CA GLY A 282 17.06 -26.31 16.26
C GLY A 282 16.99 -25.28 15.13
N LYS A 283 16.33 -25.70 14.05
CA LYS A 283 16.14 -24.92 12.83
C LYS A 283 15.04 -23.89 13.03
N VAL A 284 15.33 -22.63 12.70
CA VAL A 284 14.38 -21.52 12.77
C VAL A 284 14.27 -20.88 11.40
N ARG A 285 13.05 -20.80 10.90
CA ARG A 285 12.73 -20.25 9.58
C ARG A 285 12.50 -18.75 9.68
N ILE A 286 13.08 -18.03 8.73
CA ILE A 286 12.98 -16.57 8.62
C ILE A 286 12.32 -16.26 7.27
N ARG A 287 11.20 -15.54 7.30
CA ARG A 287 10.49 -15.12 6.08
C ARG A 287 10.21 -13.62 6.10
N ALA A 288 10.34 -12.97 4.94
CA ALA A 288 9.85 -11.62 4.73
C ALA A 288 8.33 -11.69 4.54
N LYS A 289 7.56 -10.80 5.17
CA LYS A 289 6.10 -10.75 5.01
C LYS A 289 5.63 -9.76 3.95
N TRP A 290 6.53 -8.90 3.44
CA TRP A 290 6.24 -7.85 2.44
C TRP A 290 4.94 -7.08 2.69
N LYS A 291 4.62 -6.92 3.97
CA LYS A 291 3.47 -6.22 4.51
C LYS A 291 3.96 -5.51 5.75
N SER A 292 3.84 -4.20 5.75
CA SER A 292 4.16 -3.33 6.88
C SER A 292 3.12 -2.23 7.05
N ASN A 293 3.33 -1.37 8.04
CA ASN A 293 2.65 -0.10 8.19
C ASN A 293 2.84 0.85 6.98
N ILE A 294 3.86 0.66 6.15
CA ILE A 294 4.11 1.46 4.93
C ILE A 294 3.29 0.91 3.76
N ALA A 295 3.49 -0.38 3.44
CA ALA A 295 2.85 -0.98 2.27
C ALA A 295 2.75 -2.51 2.35
N THR A 296 1.83 -3.05 1.56
CA THR A 296 1.76 -4.47 1.18
C THR A 296 2.22 -4.60 -0.27
N ILE A 297 3.32 -5.31 -0.53
CA ILE A 297 3.96 -5.42 -1.84
C ILE A 297 3.68 -6.79 -2.44
N ARG A 298 3.06 -6.80 -3.62
CA ARG A 298 2.60 -7.99 -4.35
C ARG A 298 3.28 -8.06 -5.70
N LYS A 299 3.73 -9.23 -6.12
CA LYS A 299 4.47 -9.44 -7.36
C LYS A 299 3.88 -10.55 -8.24
N SER A 300 3.05 -11.43 -7.70
CA SER A 300 2.39 -12.49 -8.48
C SER A 300 0.89 -12.49 -8.35
N TRP A 301 0.22 -13.16 -9.29
CA TRP A 301 -1.23 -13.36 -9.23
C TRP A 301 -1.68 -14.06 -7.96
N ASN A 302 -0.90 -14.99 -7.41
CA ASN A 302 -1.24 -15.67 -6.15
C ASN A 302 -1.27 -14.68 -4.98
N GLU A 303 -0.36 -13.70 -4.99
CA GLU A 303 -0.34 -12.66 -3.99
C GLU A 303 -1.47 -11.65 -4.22
N MET A 304 -1.83 -11.35 -5.46
CA MET A 304 -2.92 -10.40 -5.76
C MET A 304 -4.31 -10.98 -5.55
N LEU A 305 -4.48 -12.27 -5.84
CA LEU A 305 -5.67 -13.09 -5.57
C LEU A 305 -5.54 -13.80 -4.21
N GLY A 306 -4.79 -13.23 -3.27
CA GLY A 306 -4.56 -13.84 -1.98
C GLY A 306 -4.26 -12.84 -0.87
N ILE A 307 -4.32 -13.34 0.35
CA ILE A 307 -3.91 -12.60 1.55
C ILE A 307 -2.44 -12.84 1.91
N ARG A 308 -1.75 -13.71 1.17
CA ARG A 308 -0.33 -14.04 1.33
C ARG A 308 0.54 -13.12 0.49
N VAL A 309 1.63 -12.70 1.11
CA VAL A 309 2.73 -11.92 0.50
C VAL A 309 4.05 -12.28 1.20
N SER A 310 4.30 -13.55 1.53
CA SER A 310 5.46 -13.94 2.34
C SER A 310 6.44 -14.84 1.60
N ASP A 311 7.71 -14.47 1.62
CA ASP A 311 8.78 -15.20 0.94
C ASP A 311 9.84 -15.69 1.93
N HIS A 312 10.33 -16.91 1.71
CA HIS A 312 11.40 -17.49 2.53
C HIS A 312 12.72 -16.71 2.32
N LEU A 313 13.40 -16.36 3.41
CA LEU A 313 14.70 -15.68 3.33
C LEU A 313 15.83 -16.65 3.61
N MET A 314 15.75 -17.34 4.75
CA MET A 314 16.75 -18.31 5.20
C MET A 314 16.23 -19.14 6.38
N THR A 315 16.92 -20.25 6.62
CA THR A 315 16.85 -21.01 7.88
C THR A 315 18.13 -20.77 8.67
N ILE A 316 17.99 -20.49 9.96
CA ILE A 316 19.08 -20.29 10.91
C ILE A 316 19.07 -21.45 11.91
N THR A 317 20.27 -21.87 12.29
CA THR A 317 20.57 -22.78 13.40
C THR A 317 21.45 -22.05 14.41
N ARG A 318 21.73 -22.67 15.55
CA ARG A 318 22.64 -22.08 16.55
C ARG A 318 24.02 -21.77 15.97
N SER A 319 24.56 -22.68 15.16
CA SER A 319 25.89 -22.54 14.53
C SER A 319 25.93 -21.47 13.45
N SER A 320 24.80 -21.22 12.77
CA SER A 320 24.66 -20.18 11.74
C SER A 320 24.00 -18.90 12.26
N ASN A 321 23.91 -18.72 13.59
CA ASN A 321 23.29 -17.53 14.16
C ASN A 321 24.11 -16.26 13.84
N GLY A 322 23.42 -15.16 13.50
CA GLY A 322 24.04 -13.93 13.01
C GLY A 322 24.30 -13.92 11.50
N LYS A 323 23.83 -14.94 10.75
CA LYS A 323 23.98 -15.02 9.29
C LYS A 323 23.35 -13.82 8.57
N THR A 324 24.01 -13.41 7.49
CA THR A 324 23.50 -12.41 6.55
C THR A 324 22.88 -13.11 5.34
N LYS A 325 21.62 -12.78 4.99
CA LYS A 325 21.03 -13.07 3.68
C LYS A 325 21.29 -11.89 2.77
N ASN A 326 22.10 -12.12 1.76
CA ASN A 326 22.27 -11.19 0.65
C ASN A 326 21.26 -11.56 -0.45
N ILE A 327 20.38 -10.62 -0.79
CA ILE A 327 19.47 -10.69 -1.93
C ILE A 327 20.18 -10.02 -3.10
N TYR A 328 20.69 -10.85 -4.02
CA TYR A 328 21.37 -10.36 -5.21
C TYR A 328 20.38 -10.14 -6.35
N PHE A 329 20.74 -9.27 -7.28
CA PHE A 329 20.06 -9.20 -8.57
C PHE A 329 20.19 -10.56 -9.29
N GLY A 330 19.06 -11.13 -9.72
CA GLY A 330 18.93 -12.54 -10.14
C GLY A 330 18.09 -13.39 -9.18
N ASP A 331 17.95 -12.98 -7.91
CA ASP A 331 16.87 -13.42 -7.02
C ASP A 331 15.65 -12.51 -7.25
N ASP A 332 15.14 -12.51 -8.50
CA ASP A 332 14.27 -11.46 -9.04
C ASP A 332 13.02 -11.23 -8.17
N ARG A 333 12.44 -12.30 -7.64
CA ARG A 333 11.29 -12.23 -6.73
C ARG A 333 11.57 -11.37 -5.50
N LEU A 334 12.62 -11.70 -4.75
CA LEU A 334 13.00 -10.96 -3.54
C LEU A 334 13.60 -9.60 -3.87
N TRP A 335 14.37 -9.50 -4.96
CA TRP A 335 15.08 -8.28 -5.33
C TRP A 335 14.12 -7.17 -5.76
N TYR A 336 13.17 -7.41 -6.68
CA TYR A 336 12.22 -6.36 -7.08
C TYR A 336 11.34 -5.90 -5.91
N LYS A 337 10.84 -6.82 -5.08
CA LYS A 337 10.05 -6.47 -3.89
C LYS A 337 10.87 -5.67 -2.88
N GLY A 338 12.12 -6.07 -2.65
CA GLY A 338 13.05 -5.39 -1.75
C GLY A 338 13.45 -4.00 -2.22
N THR A 339 13.73 -3.83 -3.51
CA THR A 339 14.09 -2.53 -4.10
C THR A 339 12.92 -1.56 -4.01
N VAL A 340 11.70 -1.99 -4.36
CA VAL A 340 10.50 -1.15 -4.19
C VAL A 340 10.24 -0.84 -2.72
N HIS A 341 10.33 -1.84 -1.82
CA HIS A 341 10.18 -1.63 -0.38
C HIS A 341 11.14 -0.57 0.16
N ASN A 342 12.44 -0.70 -0.13
CA ASN A 342 13.46 0.25 0.29
C ASN A 342 13.21 1.64 -0.32
N GLY A 343 12.77 1.73 -1.58
CA GLY A 343 12.36 2.98 -2.21
C GLY A 343 11.21 3.68 -1.45
N LEU A 344 10.17 2.93 -1.04
CA LEU A 344 9.06 3.49 -0.25
C LEU A 344 9.54 3.96 1.14
N VAL A 345 10.44 3.23 1.79
CA VAL A 345 11.06 3.65 3.06
C VAL A 345 11.88 4.94 2.87
N LYS A 346 12.75 4.98 1.86
CA LYS A 346 13.57 6.15 1.51
C LYS A 346 12.71 7.38 1.20
N TYR A 347 11.60 7.19 0.48
CA TYR A 347 10.63 8.27 0.24
C TYR A 347 10.02 8.77 1.55
N ASN A 348 9.57 7.89 2.43
CA ASN A 348 8.96 8.30 3.70
C ASN A 348 9.94 9.07 4.61
N ASP A 349 11.21 8.67 4.64
CA ASP A 349 12.26 9.43 5.34
C ASP A 349 12.42 10.83 4.73
N PHE A 350 12.48 10.92 3.40
CA PHE A 350 12.56 12.19 2.68
C PHE A 350 11.34 13.08 2.94
N ALA A 351 10.13 12.51 2.87
CA ALA A 351 8.87 13.19 3.11
C ALA A 351 8.80 13.78 4.52
N ALA A 352 9.19 12.99 5.53
CA ALA A 352 9.25 13.41 6.92
C ALA A 352 10.25 14.55 7.13
N ALA A 353 11.42 14.50 6.49
CA ALA A 353 12.46 15.52 6.60
C ALA A 353 12.09 16.83 5.88
N ASN A 354 11.22 16.78 4.85
CA ASN A 354 10.95 17.92 3.97
C ASN A 354 9.53 18.48 4.08
N GLY A 355 8.74 18.02 5.06
CA GLY A 355 7.42 18.59 5.35
C GLY A 355 6.26 18.05 4.51
N ILE A 356 6.41 16.88 3.89
CA ILE A 356 5.29 16.15 3.29
C ILE A 356 4.63 15.31 4.38
N ASN A 357 3.58 15.85 5.02
CA ASN A 357 2.94 15.25 6.19
C ASN A 357 1.86 14.20 5.88
N ARG A 358 1.80 13.71 4.63
CA ARG A 358 0.97 12.57 4.20
C ARG A 358 1.87 11.46 3.63
N PRO A 359 2.79 10.88 4.42
CA PRO A 359 3.66 9.82 3.93
C PRO A 359 2.84 8.59 3.53
N ILE A 360 3.50 7.68 2.82
CA ILE A 360 2.91 6.40 2.42
C ILE A 360 2.60 5.60 3.67
N SER A 361 1.35 5.14 3.80
CA SER A 361 0.89 4.39 4.97
C SER A 361 -0.17 3.37 4.58
N GLY A 362 0.15 2.08 4.76
CA GLY A 362 -0.72 0.95 4.47
C GLY A 362 -1.08 0.80 2.99
N ALA A 363 -0.27 1.30 2.06
CA ALA A 363 -0.56 1.26 0.62
C ALA A 363 -0.54 -0.17 0.08
N ASN A 364 -1.39 -0.49 -0.90
CA ASN A 364 -1.27 -1.76 -1.63
C ASN A 364 -0.50 -1.55 -2.94
N VAL A 365 0.64 -2.22 -3.09
CA VAL A 365 1.60 -1.97 -4.18
C VAL A 365 1.78 -3.22 -5.00
N TRP A 366 1.58 -3.12 -6.32
CA TRP A 366 1.85 -4.23 -7.23
C TRP A 366 3.13 -3.98 -8.03
N VAL A 367 3.93 -5.02 -8.18
CA VAL A 367 5.30 -4.98 -8.67
C VAL A 367 5.50 -6.07 -9.71
N TRP A 368 5.51 -5.71 -10.98
CA TRP A 368 5.69 -6.63 -12.10
C TRP A 368 7.05 -6.42 -12.78
N GLN A 369 7.81 -7.50 -12.91
CA GLN A 369 9.07 -7.47 -13.65
C GLN A 369 8.87 -7.34 -15.15
N ASN A 370 7.81 -7.97 -15.67
CA ASN A 370 7.42 -7.92 -17.06
C ASN A 370 6.42 -6.78 -17.25
N GLY A 371 6.41 -6.17 -18.44
CA GLY A 371 5.52 -5.06 -18.72
C GLY A 371 6.03 -4.15 -19.82
N SER A 372 5.54 -2.91 -19.83
CA SER A 372 5.96 -1.83 -20.73
C SER A 372 6.94 -0.85 -20.10
N GLY A 373 7.42 -1.13 -18.88
CA GLY A 373 8.30 -0.23 -18.13
C GLY A 373 7.59 1.04 -17.69
N SER A 374 6.42 0.89 -17.04
CA SER A 374 5.50 1.97 -16.70
C SER A 374 5.05 1.85 -15.25
N ALA A 375 4.74 2.98 -14.61
CA ALA A 375 4.16 3.03 -13.29
C ALA A 375 2.91 3.93 -13.25
N SER A 376 2.08 3.76 -12.23
CA SER A 376 0.86 4.54 -12.04
C SER A 376 0.38 4.48 -10.60
N THR A 377 -0.24 5.56 -10.12
CA THR A 377 -0.83 5.66 -8.79
C THR A 377 -2.34 5.90 -8.85
N PRO A 378 -3.17 4.90 -9.23
CA PRO A 378 -4.61 5.07 -9.33
C PRO A 378 -5.34 5.11 -7.98
N MET A 379 -4.66 4.74 -6.88
CA MET A 379 -5.19 4.80 -5.51
C MET A 379 -6.41 3.91 -5.24
N PHE A 380 -6.61 2.79 -5.92
CA PHE A 380 -7.87 2.04 -5.80
C PHE A 380 -8.13 1.41 -4.43
N TYR A 381 -7.09 1.13 -3.63
CA TYR A 381 -7.25 0.60 -2.28
C TYR A 381 -7.66 1.71 -1.30
N THR A 382 -6.94 2.82 -1.31
CA THR A 382 -7.16 3.99 -0.45
C THR A 382 -8.38 4.80 -0.88
N HIS A 383 -8.61 4.86 -2.19
CA HIS A 383 -9.68 5.58 -2.88
C HIS A 383 -10.39 4.59 -3.82
N ARG A 384 -11.37 3.86 -3.28
CA ARG A 384 -12.23 2.92 -4.03
C ARG A 384 -13.19 3.66 -5.00
N HIS A 385 -12.65 4.24 -6.08
CA HIS A 385 -13.36 5.11 -7.02
C HIS A 385 -13.27 4.62 -8.46
N LEU A 386 -12.96 3.36 -8.70
CA LEU A 386 -12.89 2.78 -10.04
C LEU A 386 -14.15 3.03 -10.89
N SER A 387 -15.35 2.86 -10.33
CA SER A 387 -16.60 3.15 -11.06
C SER A 387 -16.74 4.62 -11.43
N THR A 388 -16.19 5.52 -10.62
CA THR A 388 -16.13 6.95 -10.90
C THR A 388 -15.11 7.21 -12.01
N ILE A 389 -13.91 6.65 -11.89
CA ILE A 389 -12.84 6.78 -12.89
C ILE A 389 -13.34 6.31 -14.26
N SER A 390 -13.95 5.11 -14.33
CA SER A 390 -14.49 4.57 -15.57
C SER A 390 -15.62 5.43 -16.14
N SER A 391 -16.53 5.91 -15.27
CA SER A 391 -17.63 6.78 -15.69
C SER A 391 -17.15 8.14 -16.20
N VAL A 392 -16.12 8.72 -15.58
CA VAL A 392 -15.53 10.00 -15.99
C VAL A 392 -14.74 9.84 -17.28
N ALA A 393 -14.00 8.75 -17.43
CA ALA A 393 -13.25 8.41 -18.64
C ALA A 393 -14.16 7.93 -19.80
N GLY A 394 -15.46 7.73 -19.58
CA GLY A 394 -16.39 7.29 -20.62
C GLY A 394 -16.18 5.84 -21.10
N ILE A 395 -15.60 4.98 -20.25
CA ILE A 395 -15.22 3.60 -20.58
C ILE A 395 -15.81 2.58 -19.59
N GLY A 396 -15.83 1.30 -19.99
CA GLY A 396 -16.16 0.20 -19.08
C GLY A 396 -15.08 -0.01 -18.01
N GLN A 397 -15.46 -0.49 -16.82
CA GLN A 397 -14.51 -0.77 -15.73
C GLN A 397 -13.48 -1.83 -16.11
N SER A 398 -13.86 -2.85 -16.89
CA SER A 398 -12.90 -3.85 -17.40
C SER A 398 -11.85 -3.18 -18.27
N THR A 399 -12.25 -2.33 -19.21
CA THR A 399 -11.34 -1.57 -20.08
C THR A 399 -10.45 -0.62 -19.28
N ALA A 400 -10.99 0.04 -18.25
CA ALA A 400 -10.22 0.93 -17.39
C ALA A 400 -9.06 0.20 -16.70
N TRP A 401 -9.37 -0.96 -16.14
CA TRP A 401 -8.38 -1.83 -15.52
C TRP A 401 -7.43 -2.46 -16.50
N ASP A 402 -7.93 -2.89 -17.65
CA ASP A 402 -7.10 -3.49 -18.70
C ASP A 402 -5.98 -2.50 -19.00
N VAL A 403 -6.28 -1.24 -19.32
CA VAL A 403 -5.28 -0.22 -19.65
C VAL A 403 -4.29 0.03 -18.50
N LEU A 404 -4.77 0.10 -17.26
CA LEU A 404 -3.90 0.27 -16.09
C LEU A 404 -2.95 -0.93 -15.86
N ILE A 405 -3.30 -2.12 -16.36
CA ILE A 405 -2.61 -3.39 -16.09
C ILE A 405 -2.00 -4.01 -17.37
N ASN A 406 -2.15 -3.40 -18.56
CA ASN A 406 -2.14 -4.07 -19.88
C ASN A 406 -0.79 -4.56 -20.44
N GLN A 407 0.07 -5.14 -19.63
CA GLN A 407 1.05 -6.12 -20.07
C GLN A 407 1.07 -7.40 -19.21
N VAL A 408 0.06 -7.60 -18.36
CA VAL A 408 -0.06 -8.81 -17.53
C VAL A 408 -1.51 -9.33 -17.57
N ALA A 409 -1.78 -10.19 -18.55
CA ALA A 409 -2.98 -11.03 -18.69
C ALA A 409 -4.29 -10.40 -18.17
N SER A 410 -4.87 -9.52 -18.98
CA SER A 410 -6.15 -8.83 -18.74
C SER A 410 -7.33 -9.82 -18.81
N PHE A 411 -7.72 -10.38 -17.66
CA PHE A 411 -8.97 -11.19 -17.51
C PHE A 411 -9.53 -11.24 -16.08
N ALA A 412 -8.69 -11.44 -15.06
CA ALA A 412 -9.14 -11.72 -13.67
C ALA A 412 -9.73 -10.49 -12.92
N ILE A 413 -9.80 -9.34 -13.59
CA ILE A 413 -10.02 -8.01 -13.04
C ILE A 413 -11.41 -7.79 -12.43
N ASN A 414 -12.46 -8.38 -13.02
CA ASN A 414 -13.82 -8.26 -12.48
C ASN A 414 -14.00 -8.99 -11.14
N LEU A 415 -12.95 -9.71 -10.69
CA LEU A 415 -12.91 -10.58 -9.53
C LEU A 415 -11.87 -10.11 -8.49
N LEU A 416 -11.53 -8.81 -8.45
CA LEU A 416 -10.64 -8.23 -7.43
C LEU A 416 -11.44 -7.44 -6.38
N PRO A 417 -11.62 -8.01 -5.18
CA PRO A 417 -12.16 -7.28 -4.03
C PRO A 417 -11.40 -5.98 -3.79
N GLY A 418 -12.10 -4.93 -3.34
CA GLY A 418 -11.49 -3.62 -3.08
C GLY A 418 -10.27 -3.71 -2.16
N ARG A 419 -10.30 -4.65 -1.20
CA ARG A 419 -9.18 -5.03 -0.30
C ARG A 419 -7.89 -5.56 -0.99
N LEU A 420 -7.88 -5.78 -2.31
CA LEU A 420 -6.72 -6.30 -3.08
C LEU A 420 -6.31 -5.39 -4.25
N GLN A 421 -7.10 -4.36 -4.55
CA GLN A 421 -6.81 -3.39 -5.61
C GLN A 421 -5.54 -2.58 -5.28
N PRO A 422 -4.76 -2.12 -6.26
CA PRO A 422 -3.51 -1.41 -6.00
C PRO A 422 -3.75 0.08 -5.77
N ASP A 423 -2.99 0.67 -4.85
CA ASP A 423 -2.75 2.11 -4.83
C ASP A 423 -1.69 2.52 -5.86
N MET A 424 -0.63 1.72 -5.95
CA MET A 424 0.49 1.92 -6.88
C MET A 424 0.72 0.65 -7.71
N LEU A 425 1.04 0.87 -8.97
CA LEU A 425 1.34 -0.13 -9.97
C LEU A 425 2.73 0.16 -10.53
N PHE A 426 3.63 -0.83 -10.48
CA PHE A 426 4.93 -0.79 -11.14
C PHE A 426 5.00 -1.97 -12.12
N THR A 427 5.23 -1.70 -13.40
CA THR A 427 5.25 -2.72 -14.46
C THR A 427 6.51 -2.63 -15.32
N GLY A 428 6.97 -3.76 -15.85
CA GLY A 428 8.17 -3.81 -16.68
C GLY A 428 9.42 -3.36 -15.94
N LEU A 429 9.55 -3.70 -14.64
CA LEU A 429 10.71 -3.28 -13.85
C LEU A 429 12.06 -3.75 -14.42
N LYS A 430 12.08 -4.83 -15.21
CA LYS A 430 13.28 -5.31 -15.92
C LYS A 430 13.74 -4.34 -17.01
N ASP A 431 12.86 -3.47 -17.49
CA ASP A 431 13.14 -2.57 -18.61
C ASP A 431 13.81 -1.27 -18.14
N PHE A 432 13.91 -1.02 -16.83
CA PHE A 432 14.69 0.08 -16.24
C PHE A 432 16.18 -0.26 -16.19
N ASN A 433 16.78 -0.58 -17.34
CA ASN A 433 18.15 -1.08 -17.49
C ASN A 433 19.08 -0.16 -18.29
N ARG A 434 18.61 1.06 -18.57
CA ARG A 434 18.75 1.60 -19.94
C ARG A 434 20.10 2.27 -20.24
N THR A 435 21.06 2.27 -19.29
CA THR A 435 22.43 2.79 -19.48
C THR A 435 23.50 1.68 -19.57
N SER A 436 23.21 0.46 -19.09
CA SER A 436 24.23 -0.60 -18.93
C SER A 436 23.77 -2.00 -19.34
N GLY A 437 22.55 -2.15 -19.87
CA GLY A 437 21.96 -3.46 -20.17
C GLY A 437 21.64 -4.29 -18.91
N LYS A 438 21.86 -3.72 -17.71
CA LYS A 438 21.54 -4.26 -16.40
C LYS A 438 20.49 -3.35 -15.74
N VAL A 439 19.49 -3.95 -15.11
CA VAL A 439 18.45 -3.22 -14.36
C VAL A 439 19.09 -2.33 -13.30
N SER A 440 18.66 -1.08 -13.22
CA SER A 440 19.18 -0.05 -12.31
C SER A 440 18.26 0.10 -11.10
N THR A 441 18.84 0.02 -9.91
CA THR A 441 18.17 0.26 -8.63
C THR A 441 17.71 1.71 -8.56
N ASP A 442 18.57 2.66 -8.90
CA ASP A 442 18.26 4.08 -8.85
C ASP A 442 17.18 4.44 -9.89
N GLU A 443 17.16 3.78 -11.05
CA GLU A 443 16.14 3.96 -12.10
C GLU A 443 14.77 3.36 -11.72
N ILE A 444 14.71 2.47 -10.71
CA ILE A 444 13.46 2.02 -10.07
C ILE A 444 13.08 2.96 -8.92
N GLU A 445 14.05 3.36 -8.08
CA GLU A 445 13.81 4.26 -6.95
C GLU A 445 13.29 5.62 -7.40
N GLN A 446 13.82 6.16 -8.50
CA GLN A 446 13.33 7.40 -9.10
C GLN A 446 11.83 7.32 -9.41
N VAL A 447 11.39 6.24 -10.05
CA VAL A 447 9.96 6.02 -10.33
C VAL A 447 9.15 5.78 -9.05
N VAL A 448 9.69 5.05 -8.08
CA VAL A 448 9.03 4.90 -6.77
C VAL A 448 8.82 6.25 -6.10
N PHE A 449 9.79 7.16 -6.14
CA PHE A 449 9.65 8.51 -5.58
C PHE A 449 8.59 9.34 -6.30
N HIS A 450 8.53 9.24 -7.64
CA HIS A 450 7.50 9.87 -8.46
C HIS A 450 6.09 9.41 -8.05
N GLU A 451 5.84 8.10 -8.07
CA GLU A 451 4.54 7.53 -7.69
C GLU A 451 4.18 7.78 -6.22
N SER A 452 5.19 7.82 -5.35
CA SER A 452 4.99 8.15 -3.93
C SER A 452 4.58 9.60 -3.72
N ALA A 453 5.09 10.53 -4.54
CA ALA A 453 4.66 11.92 -4.53
C ALA A 453 3.19 12.06 -4.95
N HIS A 454 2.77 11.30 -5.96
CA HIS A 454 1.36 11.17 -6.35
C HIS A 454 0.50 10.61 -5.21
N TYR A 455 0.95 9.57 -4.51
CA TYR A 455 0.24 9.04 -3.35
C TYR A 455 0.01 10.12 -2.28
N SER A 456 1.06 10.82 -1.87
CA SER A 456 0.95 11.89 -0.86
C SER A 456 0.00 13.00 -1.30
N HIS A 457 0.07 13.40 -2.58
CA HIS A 457 -0.85 14.39 -3.16
C HIS A 457 -2.28 13.89 -3.19
N SER A 458 -2.53 12.63 -3.57
CA SER A 458 -3.87 12.05 -3.62
C SER A 458 -4.54 12.04 -2.25
N VAL A 459 -3.80 11.71 -1.18
CA VAL A 459 -4.31 11.71 0.20
C VAL A 459 -4.64 13.13 0.66
N GLN A 460 -3.88 14.13 0.20
CA GLN A 460 -4.10 15.54 0.51
C GLN A 460 -5.27 16.15 -0.29
N ALA A 461 -5.34 15.88 -1.60
CA ALA A 461 -6.37 16.38 -2.51
C ALA A 461 -7.69 15.62 -2.39
N GLY A 462 -7.64 14.37 -1.92
CA GLY A 462 -8.78 13.51 -1.73
C GLY A 462 -9.29 12.84 -3.01
N ALA A 463 -10.08 11.80 -2.78
CA ALA A 463 -10.43 10.81 -3.78
C ALA A 463 -11.09 11.33 -5.06
N TRP A 464 -11.94 12.35 -4.97
CA TRP A 464 -12.66 12.86 -6.15
C TRP A 464 -11.77 13.69 -7.08
N ASN A 465 -10.88 14.49 -6.49
CA ASN A 465 -9.87 15.23 -7.27
C ASN A 465 -8.99 14.21 -8.00
N TRP A 466 -8.50 13.21 -7.27
CA TRP A 466 -7.65 12.15 -7.83
C TRP A 466 -8.35 11.30 -8.90
N ALA A 467 -9.60 10.90 -8.68
CA ALA A 467 -10.36 10.11 -9.65
C ALA A 467 -10.53 10.83 -11.00
N LYS A 468 -10.65 12.16 -11.01
CA LYS A 468 -10.73 12.94 -12.25
C LYS A 468 -9.40 13.00 -12.98
N LEU A 469 -8.30 13.14 -12.24
CA LEU A 469 -6.95 13.13 -12.79
C LEU A 469 -6.70 11.81 -13.51
N VAL A 470 -6.83 10.69 -12.78
CA VAL A 470 -6.61 9.34 -13.31
C VAL A 470 -7.52 9.05 -14.50
N ALA A 471 -8.79 9.45 -14.43
CA ALA A 471 -9.72 9.28 -15.55
C ALA A 471 -9.31 10.06 -16.81
N SER A 472 -8.74 11.26 -16.64
CA SER A 472 -8.31 12.09 -17.77
C SER A 472 -7.08 11.50 -18.46
N GLU A 473 -6.09 11.08 -17.68
CA GLU A 473 -4.89 10.39 -18.17
C GLU A 473 -5.28 9.10 -18.90
N LEU A 474 -6.15 8.30 -18.29
CA LEU A 474 -6.63 7.05 -18.86
C LEU A 474 -7.41 7.25 -20.18
N SER A 475 -8.29 8.26 -20.22
CA SER A 475 -9.00 8.62 -21.45
C SER A 475 -8.02 8.95 -22.58
N ASN A 476 -6.97 9.72 -22.27
CA ASN A 476 -5.93 10.08 -23.23
C ASN A 476 -5.13 8.85 -23.67
N SER A 477 -4.68 8.00 -22.75
CA SER A 477 -3.93 6.78 -23.09
C SER A 477 -4.73 5.86 -24.02
N ILE A 478 -6.05 5.76 -23.84
CA ILE A 478 -6.92 4.93 -24.67
C ILE A 478 -7.11 5.54 -26.05
N ALA A 479 -7.42 6.84 -26.11
CA ALA A 479 -7.75 7.51 -27.37
C ALA A 479 -6.52 7.78 -28.23
N HIS A 480 -5.36 8.00 -27.60
CA HIS A 480 -4.16 8.53 -28.25
C HIS A 480 -2.87 7.73 -28.01
N GLY A 481 -2.87 6.75 -27.09
CA GLY A 481 -1.66 5.99 -26.74
C GLY A 481 -0.66 6.76 -25.87
N ASP A 482 -1.06 7.93 -25.36
CA ASP A 482 -0.28 8.84 -24.53
C ASP A 482 -1.22 9.51 -23.52
N SER A 483 -0.84 9.54 -22.24
CA SER A 483 -1.65 10.11 -21.15
C SER A 483 -1.77 11.63 -21.21
N TYR A 484 -0.87 12.30 -21.96
CA TYR A 484 -0.75 13.76 -21.96
C TYR A 484 -1.02 14.39 -23.33
N VAL A 485 -0.62 13.70 -24.42
CA VAL A 485 -0.86 13.99 -25.85
C VAL A 485 -0.19 15.27 -26.36
N ASP A 486 -0.61 16.40 -25.80
CA ASP A 486 0.00 17.72 -25.96
C ASP A 486 -0.47 18.72 -24.88
N GLY A 487 -1.56 18.42 -24.17
CA GLY A 487 -2.20 19.33 -23.21
C GLY A 487 -3.51 19.95 -23.69
N SER A 488 -4.03 19.59 -24.87
CA SER A 488 -5.39 19.95 -25.31
C SER A 488 -6.46 18.93 -24.92
N GLU A 489 -6.08 17.67 -24.70
CA GLU A 489 -6.99 16.54 -24.44
C GLU A 489 -6.96 16.07 -22.97
N PRO A 490 -8.08 15.55 -22.42
CA PRO A 490 -9.43 15.54 -23.02
C PRO A 490 -10.10 16.93 -22.96
N SER A 491 -9.46 17.87 -22.25
CA SER A 491 -9.80 19.28 -22.22
C SER A 491 -8.64 20.07 -21.63
N TYR A 492 -8.56 21.38 -21.91
CA TYR A 492 -7.58 22.28 -21.27
C TYR A 492 -7.68 22.32 -19.74
N THR A 493 -8.86 22.06 -19.17
CA THR A 493 -9.03 22.00 -17.71
C THR A 493 -8.40 20.75 -17.13
N ALA A 494 -8.61 19.60 -17.76
CA ALA A 494 -7.97 18.35 -17.37
C ALA A 494 -6.45 18.44 -17.52
N ALA A 495 -5.98 19.06 -18.59
CA ALA A 495 -4.57 19.32 -18.81
C ALA A 495 -3.96 20.15 -17.66
N LYS A 496 -4.60 21.24 -17.23
CA LYS A 496 -4.13 22.03 -16.08
C LYS A 496 -4.02 21.21 -14.79
N GLN A 497 -4.95 20.27 -14.57
CA GLN A 497 -4.91 19.37 -13.41
C GLN A 497 -3.75 18.38 -13.51
N ILE A 498 -3.52 17.80 -14.69
CA ILE A 498 -2.38 16.93 -15.00
C ILE A 498 -1.06 17.69 -14.76
N SER A 499 -0.93 18.90 -15.31
CA SER A 499 0.28 19.75 -15.16
C SER A 499 0.64 20.04 -13.71
N LEU A 500 -0.38 20.28 -12.87
CA LEU A 500 -0.20 20.45 -11.43
C LEU A 500 0.26 19.14 -10.77
N ALA A 501 -0.40 18.02 -11.04
CA ALA A 501 -0.13 16.75 -10.37
C ALA A 501 1.20 16.12 -10.80
N GLU A 502 1.49 16.05 -12.09
CA GLU A 502 2.76 15.59 -12.65
C GLU A 502 3.89 16.55 -12.34
N GLY A 503 3.61 17.86 -12.33
CA GLY A 503 4.56 18.88 -11.87
C GLY A 503 4.98 18.64 -10.42
N TRP A 504 4.04 18.30 -9.54
CA TRP A 504 4.37 17.97 -8.16
C TRP A 504 5.22 16.70 -8.07
N ALA A 505 4.85 15.66 -8.81
CA ALA A 505 5.57 14.39 -8.79
C ALA A 505 7.01 14.51 -9.34
N ASN A 506 7.21 15.11 -10.51
CA ASN A 506 8.54 15.36 -11.07
C ASN A 506 9.43 16.20 -10.14
N PHE A 507 8.84 17.21 -9.49
CA PHE A 507 9.56 18.08 -8.57
C PHE A 507 10.05 17.31 -7.32
N VAL A 508 9.15 16.55 -6.69
CA VAL A 508 9.47 15.74 -5.50
C VAL A 508 10.45 14.63 -5.85
N GLU A 509 10.26 13.97 -6.99
CA GLU A 509 11.16 12.96 -7.55
C GLU A 509 12.59 13.51 -7.66
N ALA A 510 12.77 14.67 -8.29
CA ALA A 510 14.08 15.30 -8.44
C ALA A 510 14.71 15.62 -7.07
N LYS A 511 13.97 16.24 -6.16
CA LYS A 511 14.47 16.57 -4.81
C LYS A 511 14.85 15.31 -4.02
N ALA A 512 14.02 14.26 -4.07
CA ALA A 512 14.28 12.99 -3.39
C ALA A 512 15.51 12.28 -3.97
N MET A 513 15.63 12.20 -5.30
CA MET A 513 16.78 11.60 -5.97
C MET A 513 18.09 12.34 -5.65
N LEU A 514 18.07 13.68 -5.62
CA LEU A 514 19.24 14.47 -5.24
C LEU A 514 19.60 14.29 -3.76
N SER A 515 18.62 14.15 -2.88
CA SER A 515 18.85 13.92 -1.46
C SER A 515 19.41 12.52 -1.18
N VAL A 516 18.85 11.49 -1.80
CA VAL A 516 19.11 10.09 -1.47
C VAL A 516 20.25 9.50 -2.30
N ASN A 517 20.20 9.69 -3.62
CA ASN A 517 21.09 9.02 -4.57
C ASN A 517 22.14 9.95 -5.17
N GLN A 518 22.06 11.27 -4.91
CA GLN A 518 23.02 12.27 -5.39
C GLN A 518 23.19 12.27 -6.93
N ARG A 519 22.15 11.90 -7.66
CA ARG A 519 22.05 11.97 -9.11
C ARG A 519 20.60 11.90 -9.52
N PHE A 520 20.30 12.34 -10.74
CA PHE A 520 18.96 12.29 -11.31
C PHE A 520 19.07 11.84 -12.75
N ARG A 521 18.25 10.88 -13.18
CA ARG A 521 18.23 10.50 -14.58
C ARG A 521 17.41 11.50 -15.37
N ASN A 522 17.84 11.78 -16.58
CA ASN A 522 17.00 12.37 -17.62
C ASN A 522 17.29 11.68 -18.96
N GLY A 523 16.27 11.06 -19.54
CA GLY A 523 16.39 10.26 -20.76
C GLY A 523 17.44 9.15 -20.61
N TRP A 524 18.54 9.24 -21.38
CA TRP A 524 19.62 8.24 -21.39
C TRP A 524 20.80 8.59 -20.47
N SER A 525 20.76 9.71 -19.76
CA SER A 525 21.90 10.24 -18.99
C SER A 525 21.61 10.38 -17.50
N TRP A 526 22.61 10.06 -16.68
CA TRP A 526 22.64 10.44 -15.26
C TRP A 526 23.27 11.81 -15.10
N LEU A 527 22.59 12.70 -14.39
CA LEU A 527 23.03 14.05 -14.12
C LEU A 527 23.51 14.19 -12.67
N SER A 528 24.57 14.97 -12.48
CA SER A 528 25.07 15.32 -11.15
C SER A 528 24.13 16.32 -10.46
N PRO A 529 24.18 16.45 -9.12
CA PRO A 529 23.30 17.36 -8.39
C PRO A 529 23.40 18.82 -8.85
N SER A 530 24.61 19.29 -9.15
CA SER A 530 24.83 20.65 -9.66
C SER A 530 24.25 20.83 -11.06
N THR A 531 24.35 19.81 -11.91
CA THR A 531 23.77 19.85 -13.26
C THR A 531 22.24 19.82 -13.21
N THR A 532 21.65 18.97 -12.36
CA THR A 532 20.20 18.90 -12.17
C THR A 532 19.67 20.23 -11.64
N ARG A 533 20.29 20.79 -10.60
CA ARG A 533 19.93 22.11 -10.08
C ARG A 533 20.03 23.19 -11.15
N SER A 534 21.16 23.28 -11.85
CA SER A 534 21.33 24.25 -12.92
C SER A 534 20.29 24.12 -14.05
N ARG A 535 19.79 22.92 -14.33
CA ARG A 535 18.73 22.71 -15.34
C ARG A 535 17.35 23.08 -14.81
N MET A 536 17.03 22.75 -13.56
CA MET A 536 15.75 23.13 -12.94
C MET A 536 15.63 24.65 -12.74
N ASN A 537 16.72 25.31 -12.34
CA ASN A 537 16.80 26.77 -12.29
C ASN A 537 16.59 27.43 -13.68
N ASN A 538 17.09 26.78 -14.73
CA ASN A 538 16.95 27.25 -16.11
C ASN A 538 15.76 26.59 -16.84
N PHE A 539 14.72 26.19 -16.09
CA PHE A 539 13.61 25.42 -16.62
C PHE A 539 12.83 26.20 -17.68
N ASP A 540 12.66 25.58 -18.85
CA ASP A 540 11.89 26.13 -19.96
C ASP A 540 10.45 25.59 -19.92
N MET A 541 9.49 26.47 -19.65
CA MET A 541 8.07 26.17 -19.70
C MET A 541 7.47 26.41 -21.09
N TYR A 542 6.67 25.45 -21.53
CA TYR A 542 5.76 25.60 -22.66
C TYR A 542 4.31 25.81 -22.17
N THR A 543 3.52 26.65 -22.85
CA THR A 543 2.07 26.75 -22.57
C THR A 543 1.34 25.46 -22.98
N VAL A 544 1.75 24.95 -24.14
CA VAL A 544 1.62 23.61 -24.76
C VAL A 544 2.86 23.50 -25.66
N PRO A 545 3.43 22.32 -25.96
CA PRO A 545 2.71 21.06 -26.13
C PRO A 545 3.53 19.87 -25.59
N MET A 546 3.42 18.69 -26.23
CA MET A 546 4.55 17.78 -26.40
C MET A 546 4.73 17.30 -27.86
N THR A 547 4.58 18.21 -28.83
CA THR A 547 5.08 18.02 -30.22
C THR A 547 6.62 18.11 -30.33
N GLN A 548 7.33 17.97 -29.21
CA GLN A 548 8.77 17.88 -29.03
C GLN A 548 9.02 16.87 -27.89
N THR A 549 10.21 16.25 -27.83
CA THR A 549 10.54 15.26 -26.79
C THR A 549 10.38 15.81 -25.37
N ARG A 550 9.54 15.17 -24.51
CA ARG A 550 9.51 15.38 -23.03
C ARG A 550 10.90 15.16 -22.47
N THR A 551 11.37 16.11 -21.68
CA THR A 551 12.43 15.89 -20.67
C THR A 551 11.81 16.21 -19.30
N GLU A 552 12.49 15.90 -18.20
CA GLU A 552 12.09 16.45 -16.89
C GLU A 552 12.56 17.90 -16.68
N PHE A 553 13.06 18.60 -17.71
CA PHE A 553 13.58 19.97 -17.63
C PHE A 553 12.97 20.95 -18.63
N ASP A 554 12.20 20.44 -19.60
CA ASP A 554 11.50 21.21 -20.62
C ASP A 554 10.11 20.62 -20.76
N SER A 555 9.12 21.27 -20.15
CA SER A 555 7.75 20.73 -20.06
C SER A 555 6.72 21.84 -19.85
N TRP A 556 5.44 21.49 -19.99
CA TRP A 556 4.32 22.34 -19.62
C TRP A 556 3.80 22.05 -18.19
N PHE A 557 4.48 21.16 -17.47
CA PHE A 557 4.22 20.82 -16.07
C PHE A 557 4.82 21.84 -15.10
N MET A 558 4.26 21.91 -13.90
CA MET A 558 4.60 22.92 -12.89
C MET A 558 5.89 22.67 -12.07
N HIS A 559 6.72 21.68 -12.40
CA HIS A 559 7.88 21.37 -11.53
C HIS A 559 8.92 22.49 -11.48
N GLY A 560 9.11 23.25 -12.57
CA GLY A 560 9.99 24.43 -12.54
C GLY A 560 9.54 25.48 -11.54
N ILE A 561 8.26 25.85 -11.54
CA ILE A 561 7.75 26.84 -10.58
C ILE A 561 7.78 26.34 -9.13
N PHE A 562 7.58 25.03 -8.91
CA PHE A 562 7.73 24.45 -7.57
C PHE A 562 9.18 24.47 -7.08
N TRP A 563 10.14 24.30 -7.99
CA TRP A 563 11.57 24.37 -7.70
C TRP A 563 11.97 25.77 -7.21
N ASP A 564 11.57 26.76 -8.00
CA ASP A 564 11.75 28.20 -7.79
C ASP A 564 11.15 28.70 -6.46
N ILE A 565 9.98 28.18 -6.04
CA ILE A 565 9.35 28.54 -4.74
C ILE A 565 10.20 28.16 -3.51
N VAL A 566 11.06 27.14 -3.65
CA VAL A 566 11.80 26.56 -2.52
C VAL A 566 13.31 26.75 -2.59
N ASP A 567 13.81 27.41 -3.63
CA ASP A 567 15.23 27.76 -3.72
C ASP A 567 15.43 29.27 -3.63
N SER A 568 16.70 29.68 -3.58
CA SER A 568 17.08 31.10 -3.47
C SER A 568 18.02 31.52 -4.60
N ASP A 569 18.12 30.70 -5.64
CA ASP A 569 19.09 30.91 -6.70
C ASP A 569 18.56 31.98 -7.68
N TYR A 570 19.44 32.92 -8.04
CA TYR A 570 19.05 34.09 -8.83
C TYR A 570 19.12 33.79 -10.33
N ASP A 571 18.01 33.26 -10.87
CA ASP A 571 17.91 32.87 -12.28
C ASP A 571 17.73 34.09 -13.18
N ASN A 572 18.29 34.03 -14.39
CA ASN A 572 18.21 35.14 -15.34
C ASN A 572 17.97 34.59 -16.75
N TYR A 573 16.82 33.92 -16.94
CA TYR A 573 16.44 33.22 -18.17
C TYR A 573 14.99 33.51 -18.61
N SER A 574 14.69 33.20 -19.87
CA SER A 574 13.35 33.29 -20.44
C SER A 574 12.59 32.00 -20.15
N ARG A 575 11.60 32.03 -19.27
CA ARG A 575 10.90 30.83 -18.83
C ARG A 575 9.76 30.37 -19.76
N LEU A 576 9.15 31.26 -20.54
CA LEU A 576 8.01 30.91 -21.39
C LEU A 576 8.37 30.85 -22.89
N ARG A 577 8.07 29.70 -23.54
CA ARG A 577 8.37 29.46 -24.95
C ARG A 577 7.16 29.07 -25.78
N ALA A 578 7.20 29.40 -27.07
CA ALA A 578 6.19 29.01 -28.03
C ALA A 578 6.37 27.53 -28.46
N GLY A 579 5.34 26.71 -28.24
CA GLY A 579 5.42 25.25 -28.30
C GLY A 579 6.01 24.61 -29.55
N THR A 580 5.54 25.05 -30.72
CA THR A 580 5.92 24.47 -32.02
C THR A 580 7.24 25.01 -32.58
N THR A 581 8.02 25.76 -31.78
CA THR A 581 9.25 26.44 -32.25
C THR A 581 10.39 26.52 -31.25
N GLY A 582 10.12 26.46 -29.94
CA GLY A 582 11.12 26.74 -28.90
C GLY A 582 11.54 28.22 -28.80
N ILE A 583 10.90 29.13 -29.56
CA ILE A 583 11.23 30.56 -29.55
C ILE A 583 10.67 31.21 -28.27
N PRO A 584 11.47 31.99 -27.53
CA PRO A 584 10.99 32.81 -26.43
C PRO A 584 9.80 33.67 -26.85
N ILE A 585 8.70 33.64 -26.11
CA ILE A 585 7.56 34.53 -26.37
C ILE A 585 7.96 35.94 -25.90
N SER A 586 8.59 36.72 -26.77
CA SER A 586 9.36 37.91 -26.38
C SER A 586 8.54 39.21 -26.26
N ASN A 587 7.33 39.15 -25.70
CA ASN A 587 6.43 40.32 -25.57
C ASN A 587 5.43 40.20 -24.41
N SER A 588 5.77 40.79 -23.25
CA SER A 588 4.92 41.69 -22.42
C SER A 588 5.54 41.93 -21.03
N PHE A 589 6.39 41.02 -20.55
CA PHE A 589 7.11 41.16 -19.28
C PHE A 589 8.59 41.42 -19.57
N SER A 590 9.03 42.66 -19.36
CA SER A 590 10.35 43.13 -19.76
C SER A 590 11.47 42.44 -18.98
N GLY A 591 12.26 41.63 -19.67
CA GLY A 591 13.59 41.21 -19.22
C GLY A 591 13.57 40.08 -18.19
N TYR A 592 14.63 39.29 -18.22
CA TYR A 592 14.95 38.23 -17.29
C TYR A 592 14.33 38.39 -15.89
N ILE A 593 13.52 37.41 -15.49
CA ILE A 593 12.78 37.43 -14.22
C ILE A 593 13.67 36.88 -13.10
N ARG A 594 13.43 37.39 -11.90
CA ARG A 594 14.47 37.77 -10.94
C ARG A 594 14.44 36.91 -9.68
N ASP A 595 14.15 35.63 -9.86
CA ASP A 595 13.57 34.82 -8.79
C ASP A 595 14.50 34.74 -7.57
N ASN A 596 13.90 35.01 -6.42
CA ASN A 596 14.53 34.95 -5.10
C ASN A 596 13.39 34.85 -4.07
N LEU A 597 12.58 33.81 -4.26
CA LEU A 597 11.47 33.43 -3.41
C LEU A 597 11.83 32.17 -2.63
N LEU A 598 12.17 32.32 -1.35
CA LEU A 598 12.38 31.19 -0.45
C LEU A 598 11.37 31.24 0.69
N LEU A 599 10.36 30.36 0.64
CA LEU A 599 9.29 30.33 1.65
C LEU A 599 9.63 29.50 2.92
N SER A 600 10.69 28.69 2.90
CA SER A 600 11.02 27.74 3.98
C SER A 600 12.53 27.54 4.19
N GLN A 601 12.95 27.23 5.42
CA GLN A 601 14.34 26.89 5.78
C GLN A 601 14.45 25.70 6.76
N SER A 602 13.42 24.84 6.84
CA SER A 602 13.46 23.60 7.64
C SER A 602 12.45 22.53 7.23
N ASN A 603 11.39 22.91 6.50
CA ASN A 603 10.39 22.00 5.96
C ASN A 603 10.23 22.37 4.48
N GLU A 604 11.24 22.05 3.65
CA GLU A 604 11.44 22.67 2.33
C GLU A 604 10.16 22.70 1.48
N LEU A 605 9.40 21.61 1.49
CA LEU A 605 8.26 21.38 0.61
C LEU A 605 6.90 21.70 1.25
N TYR A 606 6.85 22.00 2.56
CA TYR A 606 5.58 22.22 3.26
C TYR A 606 4.75 23.40 2.72
N PRO A 607 5.34 24.57 2.36
CA PRO A 607 4.55 25.68 1.81
C PRO A 607 3.78 25.30 0.55
N ILE A 608 4.35 24.42 -0.29
CA ILE A 608 3.68 23.90 -1.48
C ILE A 608 2.68 22.82 -1.10
N PHE A 609 3.15 21.77 -0.42
CA PHE A 609 2.36 20.57 -0.16
C PHE A 609 1.08 20.85 0.63
N SER A 610 1.15 21.76 1.60
CA SER A 610 0.00 22.11 2.45
C SER A 610 -1.17 22.71 1.66
N LEU A 611 -0.93 23.24 0.47
CA LEU A 611 -1.93 23.89 -0.39
C LEU A 611 -2.48 22.99 -1.50
N LEU A 612 -1.88 21.82 -1.77
CA LEU A 612 -2.34 20.87 -2.80
C LEU A 612 -3.62 20.11 -2.39
N LYS A 613 -4.71 20.85 -2.20
CA LYS A 613 -5.98 20.40 -1.63
C LYS A 613 -7.03 20.09 -2.70
N SER A 614 -8.19 19.59 -2.25
CA SER A 614 -9.28 19.11 -3.12
C SER A 614 -9.87 20.14 -4.10
N ASP A 615 -9.69 21.43 -3.83
CA ASP A 615 -10.18 22.56 -4.61
C ASP A 615 -9.10 23.22 -5.49
N VAL A 616 -7.88 22.69 -5.51
CA VAL A 616 -6.77 23.17 -6.33
C VAL A 616 -6.62 22.25 -7.55
N TYR A 617 -6.89 22.79 -8.74
CA TYR A 617 -6.88 22.06 -10.02
C TYR A 617 -5.94 22.68 -11.04
N THR A 618 -5.46 23.90 -10.81
CA THR A 618 -4.67 24.65 -11.80
C THR A 618 -3.56 25.41 -11.12
N ALA A 619 -2.56 25.86 -11.90
CA ALA A 619 -1.54 26.77 -11.42
C ALA A 619 -2.12 28.05 -10.80
N CYS A 620 -3.19 28.59 -11.41
CA CYS A 620 -3.88 29.78 -10.92
C CYS A 620 -4.45 29.55 -9.52
N ASP A 621 -5.11 28.40 -9.32
CA ASP A 621 -5.69 28.04 -8.03
C ASP A 621 -4.60 27.97 -6.96
N PHE A 622 -3.51 27.28 -7.28
CA PHE A 622 -2.40 27.08 -6.37
C PHE A 622 -1.71 28.40 -6.02
N GLY A 623 -1.40 29.24 -7.00
CA GLY A 623 -0.70 30.50 -6.73
C GLY A 623 -1.59 31.53 -6.03
N GLN A 624 -2.91 31.56 -6.27
CA GLN A 624 -3.83 32.39 -5.48
C GLN A 624 -3.86 31.97 -4.01
N ASP A 625 -3.90 30.65 -3.75
CA ASP A 625 -3.82 30.10 -2.39
C ASP A 625 -2.45 30.40 -1.75
N LEU A 626 -1.37 30.38 -2.56
CA LEU A 626 -0.01 30.68 -2.10
C LEU A 626 0.15 32.16 -1.70
N VAL A 627 -0.33 33.10 -2.53
CA VAL A 627 -0.37 34.54 -2.19
C VAL A 627 -1.20 34.78 -0.93
N SER A 628 -2.34 34.08 -0.81
CA SER A 628 -3.20 34.19 0.37
C SER A 628 -2.53 33.67 1.64
N ALA A 629 -1.73 32.60 1.53
CA ALA A 629 -0.98 32.03 2.65
C ALA A 629 0.28 32.86 3.01
N HIS A 630 0.84 33.58 2.03
CA HIS A 630 2.09 34.34 2.15
C HIS A 630 1.92 35.80 1.65
N PRO A 631 1.11 36.63 2.33
CA PRO A 631 0.77 37.96 1.85
C PRO A 631 1.95 38.94 1.81
N VAL A 632 3.02 38.68 2.58
CA VAL A 632 4.24 39.50 2.56
C VAL A 632 5.05 39.24 1.28
N GLU A 633 5.16 37.98 0.88
CA GLU A 633 5.84 37.53 -0.33
C GLU A 633 4.95 37.62 -1.58
N GLY A 634 3.65 37.91 -1.41
CA GLY A 634 2.63 37.98 -2.46
C GLY A 634 3.10 38.62 -3.77
N PRO A 635 3.64 39.85 -3.79
CA PRO A 635 4.11 40.48 -5.02
C PRO A 635 5.22 39.70 -5.75
N LYS A 636 6.11 39.02 -5.02
CA LYS A 636 7.14 38.16 -5.62
C LYS A 636 6.55 36.87 -6.17
N ILE A 637 5.58 36.29 -5.46
CA ILE A 637 4.84 35.12 -5.93
C ILE A 637 4.12 35.46 -7.24
N GLU A 638 3.43 36.60 -7.32
CA GLU A 638 2.77 37.07 -8.55
C GLU A 638 3.78 37.24 -9.70
N GLU A 639 4.92 37.90 -9.44
CA GLU A 639 6.00 38.05 -10.42
C GLU A 639 6.52 36.69 -10.93
N LEU A 640 6.71 35.72 -10.03
CA LEU A 640 7.13 34.37 -10.38
C LEU A 640 6.09 33.68 -11.28
N PHE A 641 4.81 33.67 -10.91
CA PHE A 641 3.77 33.03 -11.71
C PHE A 641 3.59 33.70 -13.08
N HIS A 642 3.71 35.03 -13.15
CA HIS A 642 3.72 35.77 -14.41
C HIS A 642 4.89 35.38 -15.32
N SER A 643 6.05 35.04 -14.75
CA SER A 643 7.22 34.56 -15.50
C SER A 643 6.97 33.24 -16.24
N TYR A 644 6.17 32.37 -15.63
CA TYR A 644 5.70 31.10 -16.19
C TYR A 644 4.43 31.27 -17.06
N GLY A 645 3.99 32.51 -17.31
CA GLY A 645 2.83 32.81 -18.16
C GLY A 645 1.47 32.69 -17.47
N TYR A 646 1.42 32.59 -16.14
CA TYR A 646 0.18 32.48 -15.37
C TYR A 646 -0.31 33.84 -14.90
N THR A 647 -0.88 34.66 -15.79
CA THR A 647 -1.39 36.02 -15.51
C THR A 647 -2.74 36.06 -14.77
N CYS A 648 -3.14 34.95 -14.17
CA CYS A 648 -4.40 34.81 -13.43
C CYS A 648 -4.25 35.14 -11.94
N ILE A 649 -3.04 35.58 -11.53
CA ILE A 649 -2.64 35.80 -10.15
C ILE A 649 -2.28 37.28 -10.00
N ASP A 650 -3.31 38.14 -10.06
CA ASP A 650 -3.16 39.58 -9.94
C ASP A 650 -3.82 40.06 -8.63
N GLY A 651 -3.01 40.56 -7.71
CA GLY A 651 -3.47 41.26 -6.50
C GLY A 651 -4.26 42.52 -6.82
N GLY A 652 -5.58 42.39 -6.99
CA GLY A 652 -6.54 43.49 -6.86
C GLY A 652 -7.55 43.72 -7.99
N ASN A 653 -7.49 42.98 -9.12
CA ASN A 653 -8.51 43.09 -10.19
C ASN A 653 -8.91 41.74 -10.84
N GLY A 654 -8.33 40.61 -10.40
CA GLY A 654 -8.78 39.29 -10.82
C GLY A 654 -10.05 38.88 -10.07
N VAL A 655 -10.99 38.23 -10.77
CA VAL A 655 -12.06 37.50 -10.07
C VAL A 655 -11.37 36.40 -9.25
N VAL A 656 -11.54 36.43 -7.93
CA VAL A 656 -11.04 35.40 -7.01
C VAL A 656 -12.11 34.35 -6.77
N LYS A 657 -11.72 33.10 -6.52
CA LYS A 657 -12.69 32.05 -6.18
C LYS A 657 -13.58 32.50 -5.01
N PRO A 658 -14.88 32.14 -5.01
CA PRO A 658 -15.76 32.54 -3.94
C PRO A 658 -15.35 31.90 -2.61
N SER A 659 -15.73 32.52 -1.49
CA SER A 659 -15.59 31.88 -0.18
C SER A 659 -16.47 30.63 -0.08
N THR A 660 -16.04 29.61 0.67
CA THR A 660 -16.88 28.42 0.96
C THR A 660 -18.24 28.83 1.55
N PRO A 661 -19.36 28.29 1.04
CA PRO A 661 -20.69 28.57 1.62
C PRO A 661 -20.73 28.24 3.10
N SER A 662 -21.05 29.24 3.91
CA SER A 662 -21.22 29.07 5.35
C SER A 662 -22.67 28.76 5.72
N GLY A 663 -22.91 28.26 6.93
CA GLY A 663 -24.26 28.06 7.43
C GLY A 663 -25.08 26.97 6.75
N PHE A 664 -24.49 26.12 5.89
CA PHE A 664 -25.25 25.08 5.16
C PHE A 664 -26.05 24.18 6.11
N TYR A 665 -27.37 24.14 5.91
CA TYR A 665 -28.35 23.40 6.68
C TYR A 665 -29.41 22.74 5.79
N ILE A 666 -30.06 21.70 6.30
CA ILE A 666 -31.13 20.96 5.60
C ILE A 666 -32.33 20.82 6.52
N SER A 667 -33.48 21.25 6.03
CA SER A 667 -34.79 20.98 6.63
C SER A 667 -35.42 19.80 5.91
N SER A 668 -35.68 18.71 6.63
CA SER A 668 -36.31 17.50 6.09
C SER A 668 -37.81 17.47 6.39
N TYR A 669 -38.59 17.01 5.42
CA TYR A 669 -40.04 16.88 5.48
C TYR A 669 -40.46 15.44 5.13
N SER A 670 -41.77 15.18 5.23
CA SER A 670 -42.34 13.86 4.95
C SER A 670 -42.14 13.43 3.50
N ASN A 671 -42.14 12.11 3.30
CA ASN A 671 -41.96 11.44 2.02
C ASN A 671 -40.67 11.88 1.30
N GLY A 672 -39.58 12.14 2.01
CA GLY A 672 -38.28 12.42 1.39
C GLY A 672 -38.13 13.81 0.77
N SER A 673 -39.09 14.72 0.96
CA SER A 673 -38.95 16.12 0.58
C SER A 673 -37.98 16.83 1.52
N ASN A 674 -37.05 17.61 0.99
CA ASN A 674 -36.00 18.30 1.74
C ASN A 674 -35.75 19.69 1.18
N HIS A 675 -35.39 20.65 2.03
CA HIS A 675 -35.01 22.01 1.64
C HIS A 675 -33.60 22.30 2.15
N LEU A 676 -32.69 22.56 1.22
CA LEU A 676 -31.29 22.92 1.45
C LEU A 676 -31.17 24.43 1.45
N ASP A 677 -30.40 24.98 2.37
CA ASP A 677 -30.19 26.42 2.48
C ASP A 677 -28.77 26.71 3.03
N TRP A 678 -28.16 27.78 2.53
CA TRP A 678 -26.82 28.25 2.90
C TRP A 678 -26.74 29.78 2.86
N ASN A 679 -25.68 30.33 3.45
CA ASN A 679 -25.39 31.76 3.35
C ASN A 679 -24.71 32.08 2.01
N ALA A 680 -24.98 33.28 1.48
CA ALA A 680 -24.33 33.76 0.27
C ALA A 680 -22.80 33.85 0.42
N SER A 681 -22.09 33.37 -0.59
CA SER A 681 -20.64 33.46 -0.69
C SER A 681 -20.23 34.71 -1.47
N SER A 682 -19.24 35.45 -0.96
CA SER A 682 -18.71 36.62 -1.65
C SER A 682 -18.13 36.22 -3.01
N GLY A 683 -18.49 36.94 -4.08
CA GLY A 683 -18.00 36.71 -5.43
C GLY A 683 -18.59 35.50 -6.17
N ALA A 684 -19.64 34.85 -5.65
CA ALA A 684 -20.26 33.69 -6.30
C ALA A 684 -21.20 34.08 -7.45
N ASP A 685 -21.04 33.44 -8.61
CA ASP A 685 -21.98 33.51 -9.73
C ASP A 685 -23.04 32.40 -9.64
N TYR A 686 -22.67 31.23 -9.09
CA TYR A 686 -23.54 30.09 -8.89
C TYR A 686 -23.03 29.15 -7.79
N TYR A 687 -23.86 28.18 -7.39
CA TYR A 687 -23.56 27.15 -6.41
C TYR A 687 -23.75 25.77 -7.03
N GLN A 688 -22.84 24.85 -6.74
CA GLN A 688 -22.98 23.44 -7.12
C GLN A 688 -23.32 22.60 -5.89
N ILE A 689 -24.36 21.78 -6.03
CA ILE A 689 -24.85 20.87 -4.99
C ILE A 689 -24.44 19.45 -5.36
N TYR A 690 -23.90 18.73 -4.38
CA TYR A 690 -23.48 17.35 -4.51
C TYR A 690 -24.19 16.48 -3.47
N ARG A 691 -24.50 15.22 -3.82
CA ARG A 691 -25.18 14.26 -2.96
C ARG A 691 -24.39 12.96 -2.80
N SER A 692 -24.43 12.31 -1.63
CA SER A 692 -23.74 11.03 -1.41
C SER A 692 -24.48 9.83 -2.05
N SER A 693 -23.78 8.70 -2.25
CA SER A 693 -24.40 7.42 -2.63
C SER A 693 -25.05 6.65 -1.47
N GLY A 694 -25.01 7.17 -0.24
CA GLY A 694 -25.57 6.51 0.94
C GLY A 694 -25.57 7.37 2.21
N THR A 695 -25.76 6.75 3.37
CA THR A 695 -25.91 7.40 4.69
C THR A 695 -24.57 7.71 5.39
N SER A 696 -23.45 7.72 4.67
CA SER A 696 -22.14 8.09 5.25
C SER A 696 -21.77 9.53 4.93
N SER A 697 -21.42 10.31 5.95
CA SER A 697 -20.93 11.69 5.79
C SER A 697 -19.58 11.74 5.06
N THR A 698 -18.81 10.65 5.10
CA THR A 698 -17.51 10.46 4.44
C THR A 698 -17.60 9.64 3.14
N GLY A 699 -18.81 9.29 2.69
CA GLY A 699 -19.01 8.53 1.45
C GLY A 699 -18.75 9.34 0.17
N THR A 700 -18.84 8.67 -0.99
CA THR A 700 -18.68 9.30 -2.31
C THR A 700 -19.83 10.24 -2.63
N TYR A 701 -19.53 11.45 -3.13
CA TYR A 701 -20.52 12.45 -3.55
C TYR A 701 -20.54 12.63 -5.07
N TYR A 702 -21.73 12.83 -5.63
CA TYR A 702 -21.99 13.03 -7.06
C TYR A 702 -22.64 14.38 -7.29
N TYR A 703 -22.34 15.00 -8.43
CA TYR A 703 -22.98 16.24 -8.85
C TYR A 703 -24.50 16.03 -8.95
N HIS A 704 -25.26 16.88 -8.29
CA HIS A 704 -26.72 16.83 -8.27
C HIS A 704 -27.32 17.95 -9.11
N SER A 705 -26.96 19.20 -8.83
CA SER A 705 -27.56 20.36 -9.50
C SER A 705 -26.75 21.63 -9.32
N THR A 706 -27.05 22.65 -10.13
CA THR A 706 -26.53 24.02 -10.00
C THR A 706 -27.66 24.99 -9.63
N VAL A 707 -27.35 26.00 -8.82
CA VAL A 707 -28.24 27.09 -8.42
C VAL A 707 -27.52 28.42 -8.70
N ASN A 708 -28.11 29.31 -9.49
CA ASN A 708 -27.48 30.60 -9.80
C ASN A 708 -27.57 31.57 -8.61
N ALA A 709 -26.50 32.31 -8.34
CA ALA A 709 -26.53 33.39 -7.37
C ALA A 709 -27.50 34.51 -7.85
N PRO A 710 -28.14 35.26 -6.94
CA PRO A 710 -27.96 35.25 -5.48
C PRO A 710 -28.80 34.20 -4.74
N THR A 711 -29.45 33.24 -5.43
CA THR A 711 -30.25 32.21 -4.76
C THR A 711 -29.36 31.26 -3.95
N THR A 712 -29.73 31.05 -2.69
CA THR A 712 -28.96 30.22 -1.74
C THR A 712 -29.77 29.08 -1.14
N GLU A 713 -30.79 28.62 -1.86
CA GLU A 713 -31.68 27.55 -1.43
C GLU A 713 -32.03 26.59 -2.57
N LYS A 714 -32.38 25.34 -2.21
CA LYS A 714 -32.87 24.35 -3.17
C LYS A 714 -33.71 23.28 -2.49
N SER A 715 -34.92 23.06 -2.97
CA SER A 715 -35.70 21.88 -2.61
C SER A 715 -35.24 20.65 -3.40
N VAL A 716 -35.06 19.53 -2.71
CA VAL A 716 -34.62 18.23 -3.26
C VAL A 716 -35.48 17.10 -2.71
N TYR A 717 -35.56 16.00 -3.46
CA TYR A 717 -36.24 14.78 -3.03
C TYR A 717 -35.23 13.66 -2.88
N VAL A 718 -35.33 12.89 -1.79
CA VAL A 718 -34.50 11.70 -1.56
C VAL A 718 -35.40 10.48 -1.35
N SER A 719 -34.99 9.32 -1.83
CA SER A 719 -35.69 8.03 -1.58
C SER A 719 -35.10 7.26 -0.40
N SER A 720 -33.99 7.74 0.17
CA SER A 720 -33.32 7.25 1.36
C SER A 720 -32.49 8.37 1.96
N SER A 721 -32.26 8.35 3.28
CA SER A 721 -31.48 9.41 3.95
C SER A 721 -30.09 9.54 3.31
N THR A 722 -29.74 10.74 2.87
CA THR A 722 -28.59 11.00 1.99
C THR A 722 -27.89 12.29 2.41
N TYR A 723 -26.56 12.33 2.39
CA TYR A 723 -25.82 13.56 2.69
C TYR A 723 -25.69 14.46 1.47
N PHE A 724 -25.69 15.77 1.70
CA PHE A 724 -25.40 16.79 0.69
C PHE A 724 -24.24 17.68 1.13
N LYS A 725 -23.58 18.29 0.14
CA LYS A 725 -22.60 19.39 0.30
C LYS A 725 -22.83 20.42 -0.79
N VAL A 726 -22.49 21.67 -0.51
CA VAL A 726 -22.57 22.79 -1.46
C VAL A 726 -21.23 23.51 -1.57
N ARG A 727 -20.89 24.01 -2.76
CA ARG A 727 -19.75 24.90 -2.99
C ARG A 727 -20.15 26.07 -3.89
N ALA A 728 -19.50 27.21 -3.71
CA ALA A 728 -19.74 28.41 -4.50
C ALA A 728 -18.76 28.47 -5.67
N CYS A 729 -19.19 28.98 -6.81
CA CYS A 729 -18.40 29.03 -8.03
C CYS A 729 -18.57 30.35 -8.78
N ASN A 730 -17.52 30.77 -9.48
CA ASN A 730 -17.53 31.86 -10.46
C ASN A 730 -16.57 31.54 -11.61
N GLN A 731 -16.31 32.51 -12.49
CA GLN A 731 -15.35 32.34 -13.60
C GLN A 731 -13.91 32.00 -13.18
N ALA A 732 -13.52 32.27 -11.92
CA ALA A 732 -12.21 31.90 -11.37
C ALA A 732 -12.17 30.48 -10.77
N GLY A 733 -13.31 29.81 -10.70
CA GLY A 733 -13.43 28.44 -10.19
C GLY A 733 -14.36 28.35 -8.98
N CYS A 734 -14.30 27.20 -8.30
CA CYS A 734 -15.16 26.91 -7.16
C CYS A 734 -14.39 26.86 -5.84
N SER A 735 -15.05 27.26 -4.77
CA SER A 735 -14.60 27.10 -3.39
C SER A 735 -14.48 25.62 -2.99
N SER A 736 -13.85 25.39 -1.83
CA SER A 736 -14.05 24.18 -1.02
C SER A 736 -15.54 23.90 -0.76
N PHE A 737 -15.87 22.65 -0.45
CA PHE A 737 -17.22 22.25 -0.05
C PHE A 737 -17.56 22.66 1.38
N SER A 738 -18.84 22.92 1.63
CA SER A 738 -19.41 23.03 2.97
C SER A 738 -19.27 21.71 3.75
N TYR A 739 -19.43 21.79 5.09
CA TYR A 739 -19.57 20.59 5.90
C TYR A 739 -20.81 19.79 5.46
N PRO A 740 -20.72 18.45 5.34
CA PRO A 740 -21.85 17.65 4.88
C PRO A 740 -23.02 17.67 5.85
N ARG A 741 -24.23 17.71 5.31
CA ARG A 741 -25.49 17.65 6.07
C ARG A 741 -26.36 16.51 5.57
N LEU A 742 -26.97 15.79 6.51
CA LEU A 742 -27.87 14.68 6.22
C LEU A 742 -29.26 15.22 5.89
N ALA A 743 -29.76 14.87 4.71
CA ALA A 743 -31.17 14.96 4.36
C ALA A 743 -31.85 13.64 4.75
N TYR A 744 -32.89 13.68 5.58
CA TYR A 744 -33.60 12.49 6.00
C TYR A 744 -34.66 12.08 4.97
N TYR A 745 -34.79 10.77 4.76
CA TYR A 745 -36.04 10.19 4.28
C TYR A 745 -36.91 9.88 5.49
N GLN A 746 -38.04 10.58 5.61
CA GLN A 746 -39.02 10.35 6.66
C GLN A 746 -40.30 9.81 6.02
N ASP A 747 -40.64 8.56 6.32
CA ASP A 747 -41.89 7.97 5.83
C ASP A 747 -43.08 8.60 6.56
N SER A 748 -44.07 9.07 5.81
CA SER A 748 -45.32 9.60 6.38
C SER A 748 -46.09 8.57 7.21
N SER A 749 -45.82 7.27 7.02
CA SER A 749 -46.40 6.17 7.83
C SER A 749 -45.86 6.10 9.27
N GLU A 750 -44.78 6.83 9.58
CA GLU A 750 -44.12 6.83 10.89
C GLU A 750 -44.63 7.92 11.85
N CYS A 751 -45.53 8.81 11.43
CA CYS A 751 -46.16 9.79 12.33
C CYS A 751 -47.33 9.15 13.10
N LEU A 752 -47.44 9.49 14.39
CA LEU A 752 -48.62 9.26 15.21
C LEU A 752 -49.64 10.39 14.99
N ASP A 753 -50.91 10.08 15.23
CA ASP A 753 -51.97 11.09 15.29
C ASP A 753 -51.64 12.06 16.44
N GLY A 754 -51.31 13.32 16.09
CA GLY A 754 -50.77 14.32 17.03
C GLY A 754 -49.37 14.87 16.73
N GLY A 755 -48.73 14.50 15.60
CA GLY A 755 -47.53 15.20 15.10
C GLY A 755 -46.21 14.79 15.75
N LEU A 756 -46.13 13.58 16.30
CA LEU A 756 -44.90 13.00 16.88
C LEU A 756 -44.50 11.75 16.09
N TYR A 757 -43.19 11.52 15.91
CA TYR A 757 -42.69 10.29 15.26
C TYR A 757 -42.79 9.08 16.19
N LYS A 758 -43.07 7.90 15.61
CA LYS A 758 -43.00 6.60 16.31
C LYS A 758 -41.56 6.36 16.79
N THR A 759 -41.35 6.36 18.11
CA THR A 759 -40.06 5.96 18.68
C THR A 759 -39.95 4.44 18.72
N ASN A 760 -38.82 3.89 18.27
CA ASN A 760 -38.48 2.49 18.53
C ASN A 760 -38.25 2.31 20.04
N GLU A 761 -39.15 1.62 20.75
CA GLU A 761 -38.89 1.25 22.15
C GLU A 761 -37.61 0.39 22.23
N PRO A 762 -36.68 0.67 23.16
CA PRO A 762 -35.57 -0.23 23.42
C PRO A 762 -36.14 -1.53 24.01
N LYS A 763 -35.77 -2.67 23.40
CA LYS A 763 -36.05 -4.00 23.96
C LYS A 763 -35.58 -4.03 25.42
N LYS A 764 -36.49 -4.31 26.36
CA LYS A 764 -36.23 -4.43 27.80
C LYS A 764 -35.01 -5.32 28.06
N GLY A 765 -33.90 -4.71 28.47
CA GLY A 765 -32.72 -5.44 28.90
C GLY A 765 -31.44 -4.62 28.90
N ASN A 766 -31.38 -3.56 29.70
CA ASN A 766 -30.23 -3.16 30.54
C ASN A 766 -30.41 -1.71 31.02
N ARG A 767 -30.34 -1.51 32.33
CA ARG A 767 -30.39 -0.20 32.99
C ARG A 767 -29.02 0.46 32.85
N GLU A 768 -28.86 1.34 31.88
CA GLU A 768 -27.91 2.45 31.96
C GLU A 768 -28.65 3.74 31.64
N THR A 769 -28.34 4.80 32.37
CA THR A 769 -28.94 6.14 32.30
C THR A 769 -28.88 6.69 30.87
N GLN A 770 -29.96 6.54 30.11
CA GLN A 770 -30.13 7.18 28.81
C GLN A 770 -30.40 8.68 29.00
N LYS A 771 -29.60 9.51 28.34
CA LYS A 771 -29.99 10.88 27.98
C LYS A 771 -31.32 10.79 27.23
N ILE A 772 -32.34 11.48 27.72
CA ILE A 772 -33.60 11.66 26.99
C ILE A 772 -33.27 12.60 25.82
N GLU A 773 -33.08 12.04 24.62
CA GLU A 773 -33.06 12.86 23.40
C GLU A 773 -34.49 13.36 23.10
N PRO A 774 -34.66 14.62 22.66
CA PRO A 774 -35.98 15.14 22.31
C PRO A 774 -36.56 14.33 21.13
N VAL A 775 -37.80 13.87 21.28
CA VAL A 775 -38.55 13.22 20.20
C VAL A 775 -38.72 14.22 19.05
N PRO A 776 -38.36 13.89 17.80
CA PRO A 776 -38.58 14.78 16.67
C PRO A 776 -40.08 15.10 16.53
N ILE A 777 -40.42 16.31 16.07
CA ILE A 777 -41.81 16.75 15.85
C ILE A 777 -42.07 16.72 14.35
N CYS A 778 -43.17 16.09 13.90
CA CYS A 778 -43.56 16.09 12.49
C CYS A 778 -43.87 17.55 12.08
N PRO A 779 -43.33 18.06 10.96
CA PRO A 779 -43.69 19.40 10.48
C PRO A 779 -45.18 19.42 10.11
N VAL A 780 -45.89 20.46 10.59
CA VAL A 780 -47.33 20.71 10.35
C VAL A 780 -47.55 21.27 8.95
#